data_AF-A0AA42PG71-F1
#
_entry.id   AF-A0AA42PG71-F1
#
_cell.length_a   1.000
_cell.length_b   1.000
_cell.length_c   1.000
_cell.angle_alpha   90.00
_cell.angle_beta   90.00
_cell.angle_gamma   90.00
#
_symmetry.space_group_name_H-M   'P 1'
#
loop_
_entity.id
_entity.type
_entity.pdbx_description
1 polymer ?
#
loop_
_entity_poly.entity_id
_entity_poly.type
_entity_poly.pdbx_seq_one_letter_code
_entity_poly.pdbx_strand_id
1 'polypeptide(L)'
;MSDSFSTRSQLNVGGKTYDYFSLPTLGQRFDISHLPYSMKILLENLLRHEDGGATVGPDHIEAVARWNPSAEPDTEIAFMPARVVLQDFTGVPCVVDLAAMRDAVVKLGGSPEQINPQIPSELVIDHSVQVDVFGKPDALDLNGKIEFQRNQERYGFLRWGQKAFDNFKVVPPNTGIVHQVNLENLARVVMTADKDGKAVAYPDTVFGTDSHTTMINGIGVLGWGVGGIEAEAAMLGQPSSMLIPQVVGFKLTGRLPEGATATDLVLTVTQMLRKLGVVGKFVEFYGDGLQHLPLADRATIGNMAPEYGATCGIFPIDAESLNYLRLSGRSEEQINLVEAYAKAQGLWHEPGSPHAQYSTTLELDMGTVKPSLAGPKRPQDRVLLEDVQKNYREALVGMTANRDKRSEDVSSFVNEGGGAAVGNEQLAKGFADIEIENRKVRLKDGAVVIAAITSCTNTSNPAVMIGAGLLARNAAAKGLNRQPWVKTSLGPGSRVVTDYLEKAGVLRELEKIGFYVVGYGCTTCIGNSGPLPTEVSAGIAAGDLVVTSVLSGNRNFEGRVHPEVKMNYLASPPLVVAYAIAGTTDIDLTTQPLGTGSDGQPVFLRDIWPSNKEIGDVIAATIGPEMFKQNYADVFKGDTRWNTIASPDGNLYEWSDASTYIKNPPYFDGMTMQTGSIDDVHGARVMGLFGDSITTDHISPAGNIKKDSPAGRFLQERGVQPADFNSYGSRRGNDDVMVRGTFANIRIKNLMFGGEEGGNTLYYPAAGGQPEKLAIYDAAMKYKADKVPLVVLAGKEYGTGSSRDWAAKGTLLLGVKAVIAESFERIHRSNLVGMGVLPLQFRNGENAQSLGLDGSEVIDITGLQDGASKRATVTATKADGTKKTFEVSVMLLTPKEVEYFRHGGLLQYVLRQLASK
;
A
#
# COMPACT_ATOMS: atom_id res chain seq x y z
N MET A 1 -18.08 30.51 -9.26
CA MET A 1 -18.74 29.34 -8.65
C MET A 1 -20.21 29.59 -8.68
N SER A 2 -20.97 28.59 -9.09
CA SER A 2 -22.42 28.58 -8.92
C SER A 2 -22.74 28.23 -7.47
N ASP A 3 -23.93 28.64 -7.01
CA ASP A 3 -24.50 28.21 -5.73
C ASP A 3 -26.03 28.13 -5.92
N SER A 4 -26.45 27.20 -6.77
CA SER A 4 -27.86 27.05 -7.20
C SER A 4 -28.79 26.72 -6.03
N PHE A 5 -28.25 26.13 -4.97
CA PHE A 5 -28.97 25.81 -3.74
C PHE A 5 -28.92 26.92 -2.68
N SER A 6 -28.19 28.02 -2.91
CA SER A 6 -28.02 29.14 -1.97
C SER A 6 -27.52 28.67 -0.59
N THR A 7 -26.52 27.79 -0.61
CA THR A 7 -25.96 27.13 0.58
C THR A 7 -24.79 27.88 1.18
N ARG A 8 -24.20 28.85 0.47
CA ARG A 8 -23.10 29.66 1.01
C ARG A 8 -23.55 30.43 2.25
N SER A 9 -22.84 30.20 3.35
CA SER A 9 -23.08 30.80 4.66
C SER A 9 -21.75 31.23 5.30
N GLN A 10 -21.81 31.84 6.48
CA GLN A 10 -20.66 32.33 7.22
C GLN A 10 -20.59 31.69 8.62
N LEU A 11 -19.38 31.32 9.02
CA LEU A 11 -19.04 30.77 10.32
C LEU A 11 -18.01 31.67 10.99
N ASN A 12 -18.31 32.16 12.20
CA ASN A 12 -17.39 32.98 12.99
C ASN A 12 -16.71 32.14 14.06
N VAL A 13 -15.38 32.02 14.00
CA VAL A 13 -14.57 31.25 14.97
C VAL A 13 -13.35 32.08 15.37
N GLY A 14 -13.17 32.31 16.67
CA GLY A 14 -11.98 32.99 17.18
C GLY A 14 -11.75 34.41 16.62
N GLY A 15 -12.82 35.12 16.23
CA GLY A 15 -12.73 36.46 15.62
C GLY A 15 -12.41 36.46 14.12
N LYS A 16 -12.31 35.30 13.48
CA LYS A 16 -12.20 35.16 12.02
C LYS A 16 -13.52 34.67 11.43
N THR A 17 -13.90 35.20 10.28
CA THR A 17 -15.07 34.79 9.51
C THR A 17 -14.65 33.88 8.38
N TYR A 18 -15.27 32.71 8.29
CA TYR A 18 -15.07 31.74 7.21
C TYR A 18 -16.37 31.59 6.43
N ASP A 19 -16.30 31.72 5.11
CA ASP A 19 -17.36 31.26 4.24
C ASP A 19 -17.36 29.72 4.19
N TYR A 20 -18.53 29.10 4.11
CA TYR A 20 -18.67 27.66 3.91
C TYR A 20 -19.98 27.32 3.20
N PHE A 21 -20.11 26.10 2.69
CA PHE A 21 -21.31 25.63 1.99
C PHE A 21 -22.15 24.74 2.93
N SER A 22 -23.25 25.29 3.44
CA SER A 22 -24.04 24.75 4.55
C SER A 22 -24.88 23.53 4.15
N LEU A 23 -24.50 22.36 4.65
CA LEU A 23 -25.30 21.13 4.56
C LEU A 23 -26.67 21.29 5.23
N PRO A 24 -26.82 21.90 6.43
CA PRO A 24 -28.14 22.12 7.01
C PRO A 24 -29.08 22.97 6.14
N THR A 25 -28.53 23.95 5.40
CA THR A 25 -29.32 24.76 4.46
C THR A 25 -29.84 23.90 3.31
N LEU A 26 -28.99 23.03 2.76
CA LEU A 26 -29.43 22.03 1.77
C LEU A 26 -30.46 21.05 2.36
N GLY A 27 -30.29 20.69 3.64
CA GLY A 27 -31.16 19.82 4.42
C GLY A 27 -32.61 20.34 4.61
N GLN A 28 -32.85 21.62 4.32
CA GLN A 28 -34.22 22.18 4.28
C GLN A 28 -34.96 21.80 2.99
N ARG A 29 -34.23 21.41 1.94
CA ARG A 29 -34.77 21.01 0.63
C ARG A 29 -34.78 19.49 0.44
N PHE A 30 -33.81 18.79 1.02
CA PHE A 30 -33.66 17.34 0.96
C PHE A 30 -33.49 16.78 2.37
N ASP A 31 -34.12 15.66 2.69
CA ASP A 31 -33.76 14.95 3.94
C ASP A 31 -32.37 14.33 3.74
N ILE A 32 -31.37 14.92 4.39
CA ILE A 32 -29.97 14.44 4.39
C ILE A 32 -29.55 13.90 5.75
N SER A 33 -30.49 13.80 6.70
CA SER A 33 -30.21 13.34 8.06
C SER A 33 -29.85 11.85 8.10
N HIS A 34 -30.35 11.09 7.13
CA HIS A 34 -30.08 9.66 6.94
C HIS A 34 -28.71 9.37 6.32
N LEU A 35 -28.05 10.37 5.72
CA LEU A 35 -26.79 10.16 5.00
C LEU A 35 -25.66 9.75 5.96
N PRO A 36 -24.85 8.74 5.59
CA PRO A 36 -23.58 8.44 6.25
C PRO A 36 -22.66 9.66 6.32
N TYR A 37 -21.80 9.71 7.34
CA TYR A 37 -20.78 10.75 7.53
C TYR A 37 -19.94 10.95 6.27
N SER A 38 -19.48 9.86 5.66
CA SER A 38 -18.72 9.87 4.41
C SER A 38 -19.49 10.48 3.23
N MET A 39 -20.80 10.21 3.12
CA MET A 39 -21.66 10.78 2.07
C MET A 39 -21.89 12.28 2.26
N LYS A 40 -21.96 12.76 3.51
CA LYS A 40 -22.02 14.20 3.80
C LYS A 40 -20.77 14.94 3.36
N ILE A 41 -19.59 14.32 3.47
CA ILE A 41 -18.33 14.89 2.94
C ILE A 41 -18.38 14.98 1.40
N LEU A 42 -18.85 13.92 0.72
CA LEU A 42 -19.01 13.96 -0.74
C LEU A 42 -20.00 15.06 -1.16
N LEU A 43 -21.10 15.21 -0.42
CA LEU A 43 -22.11 16.23 -0.69
C LEU A 43 -21.55 17.66 -0.51
N GLU A 44 -20.78 17.92 0.55
CA GLU A 44 -20.07 19.19 0.73
C GLU A 44 -19.12 19.47 -0.43
N ASN A 45 -18.38 18.44 -0.86
CA ASN A 45 -17.41 18.56 -1.94
C ASN A 45 -18.09 19.04 -3.23
N LEU A 46 -19.21 18.41 -3.61
CA LEU A 46 -19.99 18.78 -4.78
C LEU A 46 -20.57 20.19 -4.66
N LEU A 47 -21.13 20.56 -3.51
CA LEU A 47 -21.67 21.92 -3.29
C LEU A 47 -20.60 22.99 -3.49
N ARG A 48 -19.42 22.82 -2.88
CA ARG A 48 -18.33 23.79 -2.96
C ARG A 48 -17.72 23.89 -4.36
N HIS A 49 -17.83 22.83 -5.17
CA HIS A 49 -17.26 22.75 -6.51
C HIS A 49 -18.28 22.94 -7.64
N GLU A 50 -19.52 23.36 -7.35
CA GLU A 50 -20.53 23.62 -8.38
C GLU A 50 -20.05 24.65 -9.42
N ASP A 51 -20.06 24.25 -10.69
CA ASP A 51 -19.55 25.04 -11.82
C ASP A 51 -20.57 25.20 -12.96
N GLY A 52 -21.86 25.03 -12.64
CA GLY A 52 -22.95 25.19 -13.62
C GLY A 52 -23.07 24.01 -14.59
N GLY A 53 -22.53 22.84 -14.23
CA GLY A 53 -22.63 21.61 -15.01
C GLY A 53 -21.49 21.36 -15.99
N ALA A 54 -20.42 22.15 -15.95
CA ALA A 54 -19.21 21.84 -16.72
C ALA A 54 -18.49 20.59 -16.17
N THR A 55 -18.49 20.46 -14.84
CA THR A 55 -17.99 19.31 -14.09
C THR A 55 -18.99 18.88 -13.02
N VAL A 56 -19.53 19.84 -12.27
CA VAL A 56 -20.47 19.61 -11.17
C VAL A 56 -21.71 20.48 -11.38
N GLY A 57 -22.84 19.82 -11.66
CA GLY A 57 -24.15 20.46 -11.80
C GLY A 57 -25.10 20.12 -10.64
N PRO A 58 -26.27 20.78 -10.60
CA PRO A 58 -27.31 20.52 -9.60
C PRO A 58 -27.70 19.04 -9.51
N ASP A 59 -27.82 18.35 -10.64
CA ASP A 59 -28.22 16.94 -10.69
C ASP A 59 -27.26 16.01 -9.93
N HIS A 60 -25.94 16.29 -9.96
CA HIS A 60 -24.95 15.51 -9.19
C HIS A 60 -25.15 15.71 -7.67
N ILE A 61 -25.45 16.94 -7.25
CA ILE A 61 -25.70 17.29 -5.85
C ILE A 61 -27.00 16.62 -5.38
N GLU A 62 -28.08 16.69 -6.19
CA GLU A 62 -29.34 16.04 -5.88
C GLU A 62 -29.22 14.52 -5.79
N ALA A 63 -28.42 13.91 -6.67
CA ALA A 63 -28.20 12.46 -6.67
C ALA A 63 -27.59 11.96 -5.35
N VAL A 64 -26.61 12.69 -4.80
CA VAL A 64 -26.02 12.38 -3.50
C VAL A 64 -26.97 12.72 -2.35
N ALA A 65 -27.69 13.86 -2.42
CA ALA A 65 -28.66 14.24 -1.40
C ALA A 65 -29.82 13.24 -1.27
N ARG A 66 -30.22 12.62 -2.38
CA ARG A 66 -31.28 11.58 -2.44
C ARG A 66 -30.72 10.15 -2.40
N TRP A 67 -29.49 9.96 -1.93
CA TRP A 67 -28.83 8.65 -1.93
C TRP A 67 -29.70 7.59 -1.26
N ASN A 68 -29.89 6.48 -1.97
CA ASN A 68 -30.68 5.34 -1.54
C ASN A 68 -29.73 4.18 -1.17
N PRO A 69 -29.72 3.74 0.10
CA PRO A 69 -28.81 2.68 0.55
C PRO A 69 -28.99 1.35 -0.19
N SER A 70 -30.19 1.08 -0.71
CA SER A 70 -30.54 -0.17 -1.40
C SER A 70 -30.27 -0.14 -2.90
N ALA A 71 -29.84 1.01 -3.45
CA ALA A 71 -29.55 1.13 -4.88
C ALA A 71 -28.15 0.60 -5.21
N GLU A 72 -28.00 0.08 -6.42
CA GLU A 72 -26.68 -0.21 -7.00
C GLU A 72 -26.09 1.09 -7.58
N PRO A 73 -24.76 1.30 -7.47
CA PRO A 73 -24.10 2.48 -8.02
C PRO A 73 -24.27 2.57 -9.55
N ASP A 74 -24.95 3.61 -10.03
CA ASP A 74 -25.17 3.87 -11.46
C ASP A 74 -24.87 5.31 -11.90
N THR A 75 -24.75 6.22 -10.92
CA THR A 75 -24.60 7.65 -11.16
C THR A 75 -23.15 8.09 -10.92
N GLU A 76 -22.56 8.75 -11.92
CA GLU A 76 -21.23 9.35 -11.86
C GLU A 76 -21.26 10.69 -11.12
N ILE A 77 -20.24 10.92 -10.30
CA ILE A 77 -19.94 12.22 -9.68
C ILE A 77 -18.45 12.55 -9.84
N ALA A 78 -18.14 13.84 -9.76
CA ALA A 78 -16.79 14.37 -9.73
C ALA A 78 -16.36 14.66 -8.29
N PHE A 79 -15.25 14.07 -7.84
CA PHE A 79 -14.67 14.31 -6.52
C PHE A 79 -13.34 15.05 -6.64
N MET A 80 -13.19 16.15 -5.90
CA MET A 80 -11.96 16.94 -5.86
C MET A 80 -11.32 16.85 -4.47
N PRO A 81 -10.18 16.14 -4.30
CA PRO A 81 -9.52 16.07 -3.00
C PRO A 81 -8.96 17.45 -2.59
N ALA A 82 -8.92 17.72 -1.29
CA ALA A 82 -8.38 18.98 -0.77
C ALA A 82 -6.85 19.05 -0.84
N ARG A 83 -6.17 17.90 -0.85
CA ARG A 83 -4.71 17.76 -0.93
C ARG A 83 -4.28 16.39 -1.43
N VAL A 84 -3.00 16.26 -1.74
CA VAL A 84 -2.34 15.00 -2.12
C VAL A 84 -1.17 14.70 -1.20
N VAL A 85 -1.03 13.44 -0.79
CA VAL A 85 0.15 12.96 -0.04
C VAL A 85 0.91 11.90 -0.85
N LEU A 86 2.23 11.96 -0.85
CA LEU A 86 3.08 11.02 -1.60
C LEU A 86 4.14 10.41 -0.70
N GLN A 87 4.70 9.29 -1.16
CA GLN A 87 5.90 8.68 -0.59
C GLN A 87 6.94 8.48 -1.69
N ASP A 88 8.24 8.37 -1.39
CA ASP A 88 9.30 8.50 -2.40
C ASP A 88 9.36 7.42 -3.50
N PHE A 89 8.87 6.19 -3.29
CA PHE A 89 8.77 5.17 -4.35
C PHE A 89 7.70 5.50 -5.39
N THR A 90 6.63 6.21 -5.04
CA THR A 90 5.60 6.64 -6.02
C THR A 90 5.72 8.12 -6.34
N GLY A 91 6.31 8.92 -5.48
CA GLY A 91 6.52 10.35 -5.66
C GLY A 91 7.65 10.66 -6.64
N VAL A 92 8.72 9.85 -6.70
CA VAL A 92 9.73 9.98 -7.76
C VAL A 92 9.11 9.84 -9.15
N PRO A 93 8.38 8.76 -9.51
CA PRO A 93 7.73 8.71 -10.82
C PRO A 93 6.70 9.82 -11.01
N CYS A 94 5.98 10.28 -9.98
CA CYS A 94 5.07 11.43 -10.15
C CYS A 94 5.79 12.72 -10.52
N VAL A 95 6.92 13.02 -9.88
CA VAL A 95 7.72 14.20 -10.24
C VAL A 95 8.38 14.02 -11.61
N VAL A 96 8.73 12.80 -12.03
CA VAL A 96 9.18 12.49 -13.40
C VAL A 96 8.08 12.76 -14.41
N ASP A 97 6.85 12.34 -14.14
CA ASP A 97 5.72 12.57 -15.03
C ASP A 97 5.40 14.06 -15.16
N LEU A 98 5.39 14.81 -14.06
CA LEU A 98 5.23 16.28 -14.10
C LEU A 98 6.36 16.96 -14.89
N ALA A 99 7.61 16.52 -14.73
CA ALA A 99 8.74 17.01 -15.51
C ALA A 99 8.58 16.70 -17.01
N ALA A 100 8.18 15.49 -17.35
CA ALA A 100 7.93 15.08 -18.74
C ALA A 100 6.73 15.82 -19.35
N MET A 101 5.69 16.11 -18.57
CA MET A 101 4.56 16.94 -18.97
C MET A 101 4.99 18.38 -19.25
N ARG A 102 5.96 18.94 -18.50
CA ARG A 102 6.54 20.25 -18.82
C ARG A 102 7.26 20.26 -20.16
N ASP A 103 8.03 19.23 -20.48
CA ASP A 103 8.65 19.11 -21.80
C ASP A 103 7.59 18.97 -22.91
N ALA A 104 6.56 18.18 -22.65
CA ALA A 104 5.51 17.90 -23.62
C ALA A 104 4.61 19.12 -23.88
N VAL A 105 4.24 19.89 -22.85
CA VAL A 105 3.44 21.13 -23.02
C VAL A 105 4.19 22.15 -23.85
N VAL A 106 5.51 22.29 -23.64
CA VAL A 106 6.37 23.19 -24.43
C VAL A 106 6.41 22.75 -25.90
N LYS A 107 6.53 21.44 -26.17
CA LYS A 107 6.47 20.89 -27.54
C LYS A 107 5.11 21.13 -28.20
N LEU A 108 4.03 21.20 -27.42
CA LEU A 108 2.68 21.52 -27.89
C LEU A 108 2.42 23.04 -28.02
N GLY A 109 3.39 23.88 -27.65
CA GLY A 109 3.32 25.34 -27.76
C GLY A 109 2.80 26.08 -26.52
N GLY A 110 2.63 25.39 -25.38
CA GLY A 110 2.27 25.99 -24.10
C GLY A 110 3.47 26.34 -23.21
N SER A 111 3.21 26.64 -21.93
CA SER A 111 4.21 27.08 -20.93
C SER A 111 4.44 26.01 -19.86
N PRO A 112 5.68 25.77 -19.40
CA PRO A 112 5.95 24.76 -18.37
C PRO A 112 5.28 25.09 -17.03
N GLU A 113 5.02 26.37 -16.73
CA GLU A 113 4.33 26.83 -15.52
C GLU A 113 2.86 26.39 -15.47
N GLN A 114 2.27 26.03 -16.61
CA GLN A 114 0.91 25.46 -16.66
C GLN A 114 0.87 24.09 -15.99
N ILE A 115 2.01 23.38 -15.91
CA ILE A 115 2.15 22.12 -15.20
C ILE A 115 2.66 22.43 -13.78
N ASN A 116 1.72 22.64 -12.87
CA ASN A 116 1.99 22.89 -11.47
C ASN A 116 0.87 22.37 -10.56
N PRO A 117 1.18 21.77 -9.39
CA PRO A 117 0.18 21.43 -8.39
C PRO A 117 -0.67 22.64 -7.94
N GLN A 118 -1.99 22.53 -8.06
CA GLN A 118 -3.00 23.52 -7.66
C GLN A 118 -3.51 23.31 -6.24
N ILE A 119 -3.30 22.11 -5.68
CA ILE A 119 -3.64 21.76 -4.30
C ILE A 119 -2.37 21.37 -3.52
N PRO A 120 -2.36 21.55 -2.18
CA PRO A 120 -1.23 21.14 -1.35
C PRO A 120 -0.82 19.71 -1.63
N SER A 121 0.47 19.52 -1.88
CA SER A 121 1.05 18.25 -2.29
C SER A 121 2.30 17.95 -1.47
N GLU A 122 2.19 17.01 -0.54
CA GLU A 122 3.26 16.73 0.43
C GLU A 122 3.83 15.32 0.25
N LEU A 123 5.11 15.21 -0.09
CA LEU A 123 5.84 13.95 -0.24
C LEU A 123 6.65 13.65 1.02
N VAL A 124 6.59 12.41 1.53
CA VAL A 124 7.42 11.94 2.64
C VAL A 124 8.42 10.90 2.15
N ILE A 125 9.70 11.05 2.47
CA ILE A 125 10.74 10.07 2.10
C ILE A 125 10.87 9.03 3.21
N ASP A 126 10.33 7.84 2.99
CA ASP A 126 10.23 6.76 3.99
C ASP A 126 10.38 5.34 3.42
N HIS A 127 10.40 5.16 2.09
CA HIS A 127 10.57 3.88 1.40
C HIS A 127 12.03 3.60 0.98
N SER A 128 12.96 4.50 1.29
CA SER A 128 14.36 4.40 0.86
C SER A 128 15.26 3.64 1.83
N VAL A 129 15.04 3.81 3.14
CA VAL A 129 15.84 3.13 4.18
C VAL A 129 15.60 1.62 4.17
N GLN A 130 16.70 0.86 4.32
CA GLN A 130 16.69 -0.59 4.44
C GLN A 130 17.37 -1.00 5.74
N VAL A 131 16.98 -2.17 6.27
CA VAL A 131 17.60 -2.74 7.47
C VAL A 131 18.89 -3.50 7.10
N ASP A 132 19.86 -2.78 6.52
CA ASP A 132 21.17 -3.35 6.17
C ASP A 132 21.94 -3.78 7.42
N VAL A 133 21.86 -2.96 8.46
CA VAL A 133 22.49 -3.14 9.77
C VAL A 133 21.41 -3.23 10.84
N PHE A 134 21.55 -4.16 11.78
CA PHE A 134 20.59 -4.41 12.85
C PHE A 134 21.29 -4.87 14.14
N GLY A 135 20.54 -4.93 15.24
CA GLY A 135 20.99 -5.57 16.48
C GLY A 135 22.10 -4.83 17.25
N LYS A 136 22.39 -3.57 16.92
CA LYS A 136 23.43 -2.78 17.57
C LYS A 136 23.12 -1.27 17.64
N PRO A 137 23.76 -0.51 18.56
CA PRO A 137 23.42 0.90 18.82
C PRO A 137 23.63 1.86 17.63
N ASP A 138 24.58 1.59 16.75
CA ASP A 138 24.93 2.43 15.59
C ASP A 138 24.15 2.06 14.32
N ALA A 139 23.17 1.15 14.40
CA ALA A 139 22.39 0.68 13.25
C ALA A 139 21.65 1.83 12.53
N LEU A 140 20.99 2.73 13.28
CA LEU A 140 20.29 3.90 12.73
C LEU A 140 21.21 4.76 11.85
N ASP A 141 22.39 5.13 12.35
CA ASP A 141 23.32 6.00 11.62
C ASP A 141 23.90 5.29 10.39
N LEU A 142 24.26 4.01 10.52
CA LEU A 142 24.82 3.23 9.41
C LEU A 142 23.79 3.01 8.29
N ASN A 143 22.56 2.65 8.63
CA ASN A 143 21.49 2.51 7.63
C ASN A 143 21.19 3.85 6.95
N GLY A 144 21.19 4.96 7.70
CA GLY A 144 21.05 6.30 7.13
C GLY A 144 22.19 6.65 6.17
N LYS A 145 23.45 6.32 6.49
CA LYS A 145 24.59 6.55 5.58
C LYS A 145 24.43 5.76 4.28
N ILE A 146 24.06 4.48 4.38
CA ILE A 146 23.83 3.60 3.24
C ILE A 146 22.65 4.10 2.39
N GLU A 147 21.56 4.53 3.01
CA GLU A 147 20.40 5.11 2.35
C GLU A 147 20.78 6.33 1.50
N PHE A 148 21.51 7.29 2.07
CA PHE A 148 21.94 8.49 1.34
C PHE A 148 22.90 8.16 0.19
N GLN A 149 23.83 7.22 0.40
CA GLN A 149 24.74 6.77 -0.65
C GLN A 149 23.99 6.16 -1.84
N ARG A 150 22.97 5.33 -1.57
CA ARG A 150 22.20 4.62 -2.59
C ARG A 150 21.17 5.49 -3.33
N ASN A 151 20.77 6.62 -2.75
CA ASN A 151 19.62 7.41 -3.23
C ASN A 151 19.96 8.87 -3.55
N GLN A 152 21.24 9.22 -3.65
CA GLN A 152 21.71 10.59 -3.90
C GLN A 152 21.01 11.26 -5.10
N GLU A 153 20.92 10.56 -6.23
CA GLU A 153 20.29 11.11 -7.45
C GLU A 153 18.78 11.31 -7.29
N ARG A 154 18.08 10.34 -6.69
CA ARG A 154 16.63 10.44 -6.42
C ARG A 154 16.32 11.59 -5.48
N TYR A 155 17.14 11.80 -4.45
CA TYR A 155 16.97 12.90 -3.52
C TYR A 155 17.31 14.25 -4.15
N GLY A 156 18.35 14.33 -4.98
CA GLY A 156 18.64 15.53 -5.78
C GLY A 156 17.48 15.90 -6.70
N PHE A 157 16.84 14.90 -7.31
CA PHE A 157 15.65 15.06 -8.15
C PHE A 157 14.43 15.55 -7.36
N LEU A 158 14.12 14.94 -6.21
CA LEU A 158 13.00 15.40 -5.37
C LEU A 158 13.24 16.82 -4.81
N ARG A 159 14.49 17.16 -4.50
CA ARG A 159 14.87 18.52 -4.08
C ARG A 159 14.71 19.53 -5.22
N TRP A 160 14.99 19.13 -6.46
CA TRP A 160 14.68 19.94 -7.65
C TRP A 160 13.17 20.14 -7.76
N GLY A 161 12.37 19.07 -7.64
CA GLY A 161 10.92 19.15 -7.68
C GLY A 161 10.35 20.13 -6.64
N GLN A 162 10.87 20.11 -5.40
CA GLN A 162 10.48 21.07 -4.36
C GLN A 162 10.76 22.53 -4.72
N LYS A 163 11.81 22.81 -5.49
CA LYS A 163 12.11 24.17 -5.97
C LYS A 163 11.29 24.53 -7.21
N ALA A 164 11.03 23.55 -8.08
CA ALA A 164 10.48 23.77 -9.41
C ALA A 164 8.94 23.82 -9.46
N PHE A 165 8.25 23.28 -8.43
CA PHE A 165 6.79 23.23 -8.36
C PHE A 165 6.27 23.97 -7.11
N ASP A 166 5.35 24.91 -7.31
CA ASP A 166 4.61 25.52 -6.20
C ASP A 166 3.65 24.49 -5.57
N ASN A 167 3.29 24.71 -4.30
CA ASN A 167 2.45 23.80 -3.48
C ASN A 167 3.02 22.39 -3.28
N PHE A 168 4.23 22.10 -3.75
CA PHE A 168 4.91 20.83 -3.53
C PHE A 168 5.94 20.93 -2.40
N LYS A 169 5.81 20.08 -1.38
CA LYS A 169 6.73 20.04 -0.23
C LYS A 169 7.25 18.63 -0.02
N VAL A 170 8.51 18.51 0.38
CA VAL A 170 9.17 17.25 0.68
C VAL A 170 9.54 17.20 2.16
N VAL A 171 8.98 16.23 2.88
CA VAL A 171 9.45 15.80 4.18
C VAL A 171 10.68 14.91 3.96
N PRO A 172 11.86 15.32 4.43
CA PRO A 172 13.13 14.66 4.15
C PRO A 172 13.27 13.32 4.87
N PRO A 173 14.29 12.50 4.50
CA PRO A 173 14.52 11.20 5.10
C PRO A 173 14.74 11.31 6.62
N ASN A 174 14.56 10.20 7.33
CA ASN A 174 14.82 10.10 8.77
C ASN A 174 13.90 10.99 9.65
N THR A 175 12.72 11.32 9.13
CA THR A 175 11.67 12.11 9.83
C THR A 175 10.53 11.20 10.32
N GLY A 176 10.05 10.29 9.49
CA GLY A 176 8.94 9.39 9.79
C GLY A 176 8.32 8.77 8.54
N ILE A 177 7.29 7.94 8.75
CA ILE A 177 6.52 7.24 7.72
C ILE A 177 5.33 8.11 7.31
N VAL A 178 5.02 8.14 6.01
CA VAL A 178 4.03 9.02 5.38
C VAL A 178 2.71 9.11 6.13
N HIS A 179 2.13 7.99 6.55
CA HIS A 179 0.81 7.97 7.19
C HIS A 179 0.85 8.42 8.65
N GLN A 180 1.94 8.13 9.36
CA GLN A 180 2.12 8.59 10.74
C GLN A 180 2.41 10.10 10.76
N VAL A 181 3.28 10.59 9.86
CA VAL A 181 3.53 12.04 9.67
C VAL A 181 2.24 12.76 9.22
N ASN A 182 1.42 12.12 8.37
CA ASN A 182 0.13 12.67 7.98
C ASN A 182 -0.81 12.82 9.18
N LEU A 183 -0.97 11.76 9.98
CA LEU A 183 -1.83 11.77 11.17
C LEU A 183 -1.32 12.76 12.23
N GLU A 184 -0.02 12.78 12.51
CA GLU A 184 0.60 13.59 13.58
C GLU A 184 0.82 15.05 13.20
N ASN A 185 0.92 15.38 11.90
CA ASN A 185 1.23 16.75 11.47
C ASN A 185 0.45 17.24 10.25
N LEU A 186 0.47 16.53 9.12
CA LEU A 186 -0.01 17.09 7.84
C LEU A 186 -1.52 17.20 7.73
N ALA A 187 -2.31 16.41 8.44
CA ALA A 187 -3.75 16.52 8.41
C ALA A 187 -4.26 17.76 9.14
N ARG A 188 -5.23 18.44 8.50
CA ARG A 188 -5.86 19.65 9.03
C ARG A 188 -7.25 19.38 9.59
N VAL A 189 -7.90 18.28 9.16
CA VAL A 189 -9.30 17.91 9.49
C VAL A 189 -10.33 18.87 8.89
N VAL A 190 -10.15 20.18 9.08
CA VAL A 190 -10.84 21.24 8.36
C VAL A 190 -9.80 22.13 7.69
N MET A 191 -9.87 22.19 6.37
CA MET A 191 -9.01 23.02 5.53
C MET A 191 -9.51 24.46 5.53
N THR A 192 -8.58 25.38 5.29
CA THR A 192 -8.89 26.77 4.96
C THR A 192 -8.18 27.16 3.68
N ALA A 193 -8.85 27.96 2.85
CA ALA A 193 -8.24 28.57 1.67
C ALA A 193 -8.70 30.02 1.54
N ASP A 194 -7.85 30.88 0.98
CA ASP A 194 -8.28 32.19 0.51
C ASP A 194 -8.87 32.03 -0.90
N LYS A 195 -10.12 32.49 -1.07
CA LYS A 195 -10.79 32.54 -2.36
C LYS A 195 -11.41 33.91 -2.55
N ASP A 196 -10.88 34.65 -3.52
CA ASP A 196 -11.30 36.01 -3.85
C ASP A 196 -11.24 36.97 -2.63
N GLY A 197 -10.20 36.83 -1.79
CA GLY A 197 -10.00 37.66 -0.59
C GLY A 197 -10.89 37.27 0.59
N LYS A 198 -11.53 36.09 0.54
CA LYS A 198 -12.35 35.54 1.62
C LYS A 198 -11.82 34.19 2.06
N ALA A 199 -11.68 34.00 3.37
CA ALA A 199 -11.36 32.71 3.94
C ALA A 199 -12.55 31.75 3.77
N VAL A 200 -12.30 30.56 3.23
CA VAL A 200 -13.30 29.49 3.06
C VAL A 200 -12.87 28.30 3.90
N ALA A 201 -13.78 27.73 4.69
CA ALA A 201 -13.55 26.50 5.47
C ALA A 201 -14.28 25.30 4.83
N TYR A 202 -13.62 24.16 4.78
CA TYR A 202 -14.15 22.92 4.19
C TYR A 202 -13.47 21.67 4.76
N PRO A 203 -14.03 20.46 4.63
CA PRO A 203 -13.43 19.24 5.16
C PRO A 203 -12.07 18.98 4.51
N ASP A 204 -11.10 18.51 5.30
CA ASP A 204 -9.89 17.91 4.76
C ASP A 204 -10.25 16.57 4.08
N THR A 205 -9.81 16.43 2.84
CA THR A 205 -9.90 15.18 2.07
C THR A 205 -8.58 14.96 1.33
N VAL A 206 -8.15 13.71 1.22
CA VAL A 206 -6.80 13.41 0.72
C VAL A 206 -6.73 12.20 -0.18
N PHE A 207 -6.11 12.39 -1.33
CA PHE A 207 -5.58 11.28 -2.13
C PHE A 207 -4.14 11.02 -1.75
N GLY A 208 -3.74 9.75 -1.73
CA GLY A 208 -2.34 9.44 -1.58
C GLY A 208 -1.85 8.38 -2.53
N THR A 209 -0.60 8.52 -2.97
CA THR A 209 0.05 7.53 -3.84
C THR A 209 0.56 6.31 -3.05
N ASP A 210 -0.15 5.97 -1.98
CA ASP A 210 0.01 4.78 -1.15
C ASP A 210 -1.36 4.26 -0.73
N SER A 211 -1.57 2.94 -0.77
CA SER A 211 -2.86 2.32 -0.48
C SER A 211 -3.36 2.61 0.95
N HIS A 212 -2.46 2.70 1.94
CA HIS A 212 -2.84 2.87 3.35
C HIS A 212 -3.04 4.33 3.76
N THR A 213 -3.16 5.24 2.78
CA THR A 213 -3.61 6.63 3.01
C THR A 213 -4.93 6.65 3.79
N THR A 214 -5.70 5.57 3.70
CA THR A 214 -6.91 5.32 4.47
C THR A 214 -6.72 5.34 5.99
N MET A 215 -5.49 5.26 6.50
CA MET A 215 -5.19 5.43 7.93
C MET A 215 -5.70 6.77 8.48
N ILE A 216 -5.72 7.82 7.65
CA ILE A 216 -6.16 9.15 8.07
C ILE A 216 -7.67 9.23 8.35
N ASN A 217 -8.44 8.27 7.84
CA ASN A 217 -9.88 8.18 8.10
C ASN A 217 -10.19 7.94 9.59
N GLY A 218 -9.21 7.51 10.40
CA GLY A 218 -9.35 7.37 11.84
C GLY A 218 -9.60 8.68 12.59
N ILE A 219 -9.28 9.84 12.00
CA ILE A 219 -9.51 11.18 12.57
C ILE A 219 -10.65 11.95 11.88
N GLY A 220 -11.41 11.28 11.00
CA GLY A 220 -12.53 11.89 10.25
C GLY A 220 -12.15 12.57 8.95
N VAL A 221 -10.91 12.42 8.49
CA VAL A 221 -10.49 12.92 7.16
C VAL A 221 -10.80 11.84 6.12
N LEU A 222 -11.66 12.14 5.15
CA LEU A 222 -11.96 11.20 4.07
C LEU A 222 -10.78 11.12 3.09
N GLY A 223 -10.10 9.98 3.06
CA GLY A 223 -8.97 9.78 2.16
C GLY A 223 -8.66 8.32 1.84
N TRP A 224 -8.07 8.11 0.67
CA TRP A 224 -7.74 6.77 0.18
C TRP A 224 -6.56 6.76 -0.78
N GLY A 225 -6.06 5.56 -1.04
CA GLY A 225 -4.97 5.34 -1.97
C GLY A 225 -5.42 5.36 -3.43
N VAL A 226 -4.64 6.06 -4.26
CA VAL A 226 -4.80 6.14 -5.72
C VAL A 226 -3.46 5.87 -6.41
N GLY A 227 -3.47 5.65 -7.73
CA GLY A 227 -2.24 5.60 -8.51
C GLY A 227 -1.57 6.96 -8.67
N GLY A 228 -0.29 6.97 -9.06
CA GLY A 228 0.45 8.21 -9.34
C GLY A 228 -0.25 9.10 -10.35
N ILE A 229 -0.70 8.51 -11.46
CA ILE A 229 -1.42 9.19 -12.56
C ILE A 229 -2.69 9.91 -12.10
N GLU A 230 -3.48 9.28 -11.22
CA GLU A 230 -4.71 9.87 -10.68
C GLU A 230 -4.39 10.97 -9.66
N ALA A 231 -3.35 10.78 -8.85
CA ALA A 231 -2.85 11.82 -7.95
C ALA A 231 -2.30 13.04 -8.71
N GLU A 232 -1.53 12.84 -9.78
CA GLU A 232 -1.00 13.90 -10.65
C GLU A 232 -2.12 14.68 -11.34
N ALA A 233 -3.15 13.98 -11.84
CA ALA A 233 -4.32 14.64 -12.40
C ALA A 233 -5.02 15.51 -11.35
N ALA A 234 -5.22 15.00 -10.12
CA ALA A 234 -5.77 15.77 -9.01
C ALA A 234 -4.89 16.98 -8.63
N MET A 235 -3.57 16.80 -8.59
CA MET A 235 -2.61 17.90 -8.41
C MET A 235 -2.82 18.98 -9.45
N LEU A 236 -3.06 18.62 -10.71
CA LEU A 236 -3.29 19.54 -11.83
C LEU A 236 -4.73 20.05 -11.93
N GLY A 237 -5.54 19.87 -10.87
CA GLY A 237 -6.89 20.40 -10.75
C GLY A 237 -7.96 19.58 -11.48
N GLN A 238 -7.65 18.38 -11.94
CA GLN A 238 -8.64 17.50 -12.53
C GLN A 238 -9.45 16.77 -11.45
N PRO A 239 -10.79 16.73 -11.58
CA PRO A 239 -11.63 15.92 -10.71
C PRO A 239 -11.38 14.42 -10.93
N SER A 240 -11.53 13.66 -9.86
CA SER A 240 -11.68 12.21 -9.93
C SER A 240 -13.11 11.86 -10.33
N SER A 241 -13.27 11.09 -11.40
CA SER A 241 -14.55 10.48 -11.75
C SER A 241 -14.78 9.24 -10.87
N MET A 242 -15.96 9.15 -10.24
CA MET A 242 -16.36 7.96 -9.48
C MET A 242 -17.87 7.76 -9.51
N LEU A 243 -18.32 6.53 -9.29
CA LEU A 243 -19.73 6.24 -9.02
C LEU A 243 -20.05 6.56 -7.55
N ILE A 244 -21.27 7.01 -7.27
CA ILE A 244 -21.75 7.21 -5.89
C ILE A 244 -21.65 5.87 -5.12
N PRO A 245 -20.85 5.78 -4.05
CA PRO A 245 -20.53 4.49 -3.44
C PRO A 245 -21.69 3.95 -2.59
N GLN A 246 -21.73 2.62 -2.44
CA GLN A 246 -22.44 2.00 -1.32
C GLN A 246 -21.63 2.18 -0.03
N VAL A 247 -22.33 2.28 1.11
CA VAL A 247 -21.69 2.45 2.44
C VAL A 247 -22.10 1.30 3.36
N VAL A 248 -21.11 0.59 3.88
CA VAL A 248 -21.26 -0.47 4.88
C VAL A 248 -21.10 0.13 6.27
N GLY A 249 -22.14 0.03 7.10
CA GLY A 249 -22.06 0.41 8.50
C GLY A 249 -21.44 -0.69 9.35
N PHE A 250 -20.33 -0.43 10.03
CA PHE A 250 -19.70 -1.37 10.96
C PHE A 250 -19.91 -0.92 12.40
N LYS A 251 -20.86 -1.55 13.09
CA LYS A 251 -21.24 -1.23 14.46
C LYS A 251 -20.26 -1.85 15.45
N LEU A 252 -19.65 -1.02 16.29
CA LEU A 252 -18.80 -1.44 17.39
C LEU A 252 -19.51 -1.24 18.72
N THR A 253 -19.51 -2.27 19.56
CA THR A 253 -20.05 -2.26 20.91
C THR A 253 -19.04 -2.84 21.91
N GLY A 254 -19.28 -2.66 23.20
CA GLY A 254 -18.41 -3.21 24.24
C GLY A 254 -17.06 -2.52 24.35
N ARG A 255 -16.09 -3.21 24.95
CA ARG A 255 -14.70 -2.77 25.17
C ARG A 255 -13.75 -3.93 24.94
N LEU A 256 -12.53 -3.65 24.48
CA LEU A 256 -11.52 -4.70 24.33
C LEU A 256 -11.21 -5.36 25.69
N PRO A 257 -11.09 -6.70 25.77
CA PRO A 257 -10.75 -7.39 27.00
C PRO A 257 -9.28 -7.19 27.37
N GLU A 258 -8.93 -7.52 28.63
CA GLU A 258 -7.55 -7.50 29.11
C GLU A 258 -6.65 -8.36 28.23
N GLY A 259 -5.50 -7.82 27.84
CA GLY A 259 -4.52 -8.51 26.99
C GLY A 259 -4.83 -8.52 25.49
N ALA A 260 -6.02 -8.10 25.05
CA ALA A 260 -6.29 -7.85 23.64
C ALA A 260 -5.74 -6.48 23.21
N THR A 261 -5.29 -6.39 21.96
CA THR A 261 -4.65 -5.20 21.39
C THR A 261 -5.45 -4.64 20.21
N ALA A 262 -5.13 -3.40 19.82
CA ALA A 262 -5.66 -2.80 18.60
C ALA A 262 -5.36 -3.66 17.35
N THR A 263 -4.22 -4.37 17.34
CA THR A 263 -3.86 -5.30 16.26
C THR A 263 -4.85 -6.47 16.19
N ASP A 264 -5.26 -7.03 17.33
CA ASP A 264 -6.23 -8.12 17.38
C ASP A 264 -7.62 -7.68 16.88
N LEU A 265 -8.00 -6.45 17.23
CA LEU A 265 -9.23 -5.83 16.76
C LEU A 265 -9.22 -5.67 15.24
N VAL A 266 -8.17 -5.06 14.67
CA VAL A 266 -8.13 -4.82 13.23
C VAL A 266 -8.04 -6.12 12.42
N LEU A 267 -7.34 -7.16 12.91
CA LEU A 267 -7.32 -8.45 12.23
C LEU A 267 -8.70 -9.13 12.25
N THR A 268 -9.45 -8.97 13.34
CA THR A 268 -10.84 -9.45 13.44
C THR A 268 -11.75 -8.72 12.46
N VAL A 269 -11.68 -7.39 12.43
CA VAL A 269 -12.44 -6.54 11.49
C VAL A 269 -12.09 -6.88 10.04
N THR A 270 -10.81 -7.07 9.73
CA THR A 270 -10.31 -7.42 8.39
C THR A 270 -10.91 -8.74 7.91
N GLN A 271 -10.90 -9.77 8.77
CA GLN A 271 -11.50 -11.08 8.47
C GLN A 271 -13.01 -10.96 8.19
N MET A 272 -13.74 -10.21 9.01
CA MET A 272 -15.20 -10.03 8.88
C MET A 272 -15.57 -9.28 7.58
N LEU A 273 -14.89 -8.17 7.30
CA LEU A 273 -15.17 -7.35 6.11
C LEU A 273 -14.76 -8.06 4.82
N ARG A 274 -13.67 -8.83 4.81
CA ARG A 274 -13.33 -9.68 3.66
C ARG A 274 -14.38 -10.74 3.38
N LYS A 275 -14.93 -11.36 4.42
CA LYS A 275 -16.00 -12.35 4.26
C LYS A 275 -17.27 -11.73 3.68
N LEU A 276 -17.59 -10.47 4.04
CA LEU A 276 -18.74 -9.76 3.48
C LEU A 276 -18.53 -9.35 2.01
N GLY A 277 -17.30 -8.97 1.63
CA GLY A 277 -16.97 -8.48 0.29
C GLY A 277 -17.33 -7.01 0.12
N VAL A 278 -16.39 -6.12 0.48
CA VAL A 278 -16.58 -4.66 0.48
C VAL A 278 -15.77 -3.92 -0.58
N VAL A 279 -15.35 -4.63 -1.64
CA VAL A 279 -14.61 -4.04 -2.76
C VAL A 279 -15.44 -2.96 -3.46
N GLY A 280 -14.86 -1.76 -3.60
CA GLY A 280 -15.52 -0.60 -4.21
C GLY A 280 -16.54 0.10 -3.31
N LYS A 281 -16.69 -0.33 -2.06
CA LYS A 281 -17.61 0.27 -1.08
C LYS A 281 -16.86 1.10 -0.05
N PHE A 282 -17.56 2.02 0.60
CA PHE A 282 -17.08 2.69 1.80
C PHE A 282 -17.45 1.85 3.03
N VAL A 283 -16.62 1.89 4.08
CA VAL A 283 -16.94 1.36 5.41
C VAL A 283 -16.94 2.52 6.39
N GLU A 284 -18.00 2.64 7.17
CA GLU A 284 -18.17 3.67 8.20
C GLU A 284 -18.39 3.01 9.56
N PHE A 285 -17.54 3.35 10.53
CA PHE A 285 -17.59 2.79 11.88
C PHE A 285 -18.49 3.64 12.77
N TYR A 286 -19.38 3.00 13.51
CA TYR A 286 -20.36 3.65 14.38
C TYR A 286 -20.70 2.82 15.61
N GLY A 287 -21.51 3.36 16.52
CA GLY A 287 -21.98 2.68 17.73
C GLY A 287 -21.22 3.06 19.00
N ASP A 288 -21.75 2.62 20.15
CA ASP A 288 -21.29 3.06 21.47
C ASP A 288 -19.85 2.68 21.78
N GLY A 289 -19.30 1.67 21.10
CA GLY A 289 -17.91 1.24 21.24
C GLY A 289 -16.89 2.32 20.86
N LEU A 290 -17.27 3.31 20.03
CA LEU A 290 -16.37 4.40 19.63
C LEU A 290 -15.86 5.22 20.82
N GLN A 291 -16.63 5.32 21.91
CA GLN A 291 -16.26 6.03 23.14
C GLN A 291 -15.11 5.35 23.90
N HIS A 292 -14.77 4.11 23.52
CA HIS A 292 -13.77 3.30 24.19
C HIS A 292 -12.57 3.01 23.29
N LEU A 293 -12.52 3.66 22.12
CA LEU A 293 -11.45 3.50 21.14
C LEU A 293 -10.64 4.81 21.05
N PRO A 294 -9.42 4.82 21.60
CA PRO A 294 -8.45 5.89 21.36
C PRO A 294 -8.21 6.11 19.87
N LEU A 295 -7.79 7.31 19.48
CA LEU A 295 -7.60 7.63 18.06
C LEU A 295 -6.62 6.68 17.35
N ALA A 296 -5.56 6.25 18.05
CA ALA A 296 -4.57 5.36 17.47
C ALA A 296 -5.17 3.99 17.06
N ASP A 297 -6.18 3.50 17.78
CA ASP A 297 -6.88 2.26 17.46
C ASP A 297 -7.75 2.45 16.21
N ARG A 298 -8.44 3.60 16.11
CA ARG A 298 -9.23 3.98 14.92
C ARG A 298 -8.34 4.09 13.68
N ALA A 299 -7.17 4.72 13.81
CA ALA A 299 -6.19 4.81 12.73
C ALA A 299 -5.64 3.44 12.32
N THR A 300 -5.43 2.53 13.28
CA THR A 300 -5.03 1.13 13.01
C THR A 300 -6.08 0.43 12.14
N ILE A 301 -7.37 0.62 12.45
CA ILE A 301 -8.49 0.04 11.68
C ILE A 301 -8.63 0.68 10.29
N GLY A 302 -8.52 2.00 10.20
CA GLY A 302 -8.55 2.73 8.92
C GLY A 302 -7.38 2.36 8.00
N ASN A 303 -6.20 2.09 8.58
CA ASN A 303 -4.99 1.71 7.83
C ASN A 303 -5.23 0.45 7.00
N MET A 304 -5.88 -0.58 7.56
CA MET A 304 -6.08 -1.88 6.89
C MET A 304 -7.24 -1.91 5.89
N ALA A 305 -7.82 -0.77 5.51
CA ALA A 305 -8.89 -0.72 4.52
C ALA A 305 -8.58 -1.39 3.17
N PRO A 306 -7.38 -1.21 2.59
CA PRO A 306 -6.99 -1.95 1.39
C PRO A 306 -6.95 -3.47 1.63
N GLU A 307 -6.57 -3.91 2.83
CA GLU A 307 -6.47 -5.32 3.21
C GLU A 307 -7.84 -5.97 3.37
N TYR A 308 -8.91 -5.23 3.72
CA TYR A 308 -10.30 -5.72 3.62
C TYR A 308 -11.07 -5.33 2.35
N GLY A 309 -10.46 -4.51 1.50
CA GLY A 309 -10.91 -4.20 0.14
C GLY A 309 -11.78 -2.95 0.02
N ALA A 310 -12.07 -2.26 1.12
CA ALA A 310 -12.87 -1.04 1.06
C ALA A 310 -12.05 0.11 0.46
N THR A 311 -12.73 1.09 -0.13
CA THR A 311 -12.09 2.34 -0.56
C THR A 311 -11.61 3.14 0.66
N CYS A 312 -12.41 3.17 1.73
CA CYS A 312 -12.05 3.77 3.01
C CYS A 312 -12.68 3.02 4.19
N GLY A 313 -12.11 3.18 5.38
CA GLY A 313 -12.69 2.78 6.66
C GLY A 313 -12.67 3.96 7.62
N ILE A 314 -13.80 4.65 7.76
CA ILE A 314 -13.86 6.00 8.36
C ILE A 314 -14.59 6.06 9.69
N PHE A 315 -14.07 6.91 10.57
CA PHE A 315 -14.65 7.27 11.85
C PHE A 315 -15.06 8.74 11.81
N PRO A 316 -16.23 9.11 12.32
CA PRO A 316 -16.66 10.52 12.33
C PRO A 316 -15.79 11.36 13.27
N ILE A 317 -15.80 12.70 13.07
CA ILE A 317 -15.15 13.64 13.98
C ILE A 317 -15.92 13.66 15.31
N ASP A 318 -15.22 13.44 16.41
CA ASP A 318 -15.77 13.51 17.77
C ASP A 318 -14.78 14.12 18.78
N ALA A 319 -15.11 14.03 20.06
CA ALA A 319 -14.25 14.52 21.14
C ALA A 319 -12.86 13.87 21.16
N GLU A 320 -12.74 12.60 20.76
CA GLU A 320 -11.45 11.91 20.71
C GLU A 320 -10.58 12.43 19.55
N SER A 321 -11.19 12.80 18.42
CA SER A 321 -10.48 13.53 17.36
C SER A 321 -9.85 14.82 17.90
N LEU A 322 -10.59 15.62 18.69
CA LEU A 322 -10.05 16.86 19.28
C LEU A 322 -8.98 16.58 20.34
N ASN A 323 -9.14 15.55 21.17
CA ASN A 323 -8.15 15.13 22.16
C ASN A 323 -6.82 14.81 21.47
N TYR A 324 -6.87 14.06 20.37
CA TYR A 324 -5.67 13.74 19.61
C TYR A 324 -5.06 14.96 18.92
N LEU A 325 -5.86 15.85 18.33
CA LEU A 325 -5.34 17.09 17.74
C LEU A 325 -4.57 17.93 18.79
N ARG A 326 -5.10 18.02 20.01
CA ARG A 326 -4.42 18.68 21.13
C ARG A 326 -3.14 17.94 21.53
N LEU A 327 -3.21 16.61 21.69
CA LEU A 327 -2.06 15.76 22.03
C LEU A 327 -0.93 15.87 20.99
N SER A 328 -1.27 15.97 19.72
CA SER A 328 -0.32 16.09 18.61
C SER A 328 0.14 17.53 18.36
N GLY A 329 -0.19 18.45 19.26
CA GLY A 329 0.35 19.81 19.25
C GLY A 329 -0.30 20.77 18.25
N ARG A 330 -1.48 20.44 17.70
CA ARG A 330 -2.22 21.40 16.86
C ARG A 330 -2.65 22.61 17.68
N SER A 331 -2.70 23.78 17.03
CA SER A 331 -3.08 25.03 17.68
C SER A 331 -4.55 25.01 18.13
N GLU A 332 -4.85 25.66 19.26
CA GLU A 332 -6.23 25.82 19.73
C GLU A 332 -7.12 26.55 18.70
N GLU A 333 -6.56 27.43 17.87
CA GLU A 333 -7.30 28.06 16.76
C GLU A 333 -7.86 27.01 15.79
N GLN A 334 -7.00 26.11 15.30
CA GLN A 334 -7.41 25.00 14.43
C GLN A 334 -8.40 24.07 15.12
N ILE A 335 -8.19 23.73 16.40
CA ILE A 335 -9.08 22.83 17.15
C ILE A 335 -10.49 23.45 17.26
N ASN A 336 -10.57 24.74 17.61
CA ASN A 336 -11.83 25.46 17.69
C ASN A 336 -12.53 25.54 16.33
N LEU A 337 -11.77 25.73 15.24
CA LEU A 337 -12.33 25.71 13.88
C LEU A 337 -12.90 24.34 13.53
N VAL A 338 -12.17 23.26 13.81
CA VAL A 338 -12.61 21.88 13.55
C VAL A 338 -13.92 21.58 14.28
N GLU A 339 -13.99 21.90 15.58
CA GLU A 339 -15.19 21.67 16.37
C GLU A 339 -16.40 22.47 15.85
N ALA A 340 -16.21 23.78 15.67
CA ALA A 340 -17.28 24.67 15.24
C ALA A 340 -17.80 24.31 13.83
N TYR A 341 -16.90 24.02 12.90
CA TYR A 341 -17.24 23.63 11.54
C TYR A 341 -17.94 22.26 11.50
N ALA A 342 -17.41 21.26 12.21
CA ALA A 342 -18.01 19.92 12.23
C ALA A 342 -19.44 19.95 12.80
N LYS A 343 -19.67 20.71 13.88
CA LYS A 343 -21.01 20.91 14.45
C LYS A 343 -21.93 21.66 13.48
N ALA A 344 -21.45 22.73 12.86
CA ALA A 344 -22.23 23.52 11.91
C ALA A 344 -22.65 22.72 10.67
N GLN A 345 -21.86 21.71 10.26
CA GLN A 345 -22.15 20.86 9.09
C GLN A 345 -22.92 19.58 9.41
N GLY A 346 -23.17 19.25 10.68
CA GLY A 346 -23.73 17.94 11.07
C GLY A 346 -22.76 16.77 10.81
N LEU A 347 -21.45 17.06 10.89
CA LEU A 347 -20.32 16.14 10.79
C LEU A 347 -19.78 15.75 12.17
N TRP A 348 -20.26 16.37 13.25
CA TRP A 348 -19.89 16.04 14.62
C TRP A 348 -20.65 14.81 15.12
N HIS A 349 -19.92 13.84 15.68
CA HIS A 349 -20.49 12.68 16.34
C HIS A 349 -20.38 12.82 17.87
N GLU A 350 -21.47 12.49 18.55
CA GLU A 350 -21.54 12.39 20.00
C GLU A 350 -22.33 11.14 20.45
N PRO A 351 -22.11 10.63 21.68
CA PRO A 351 -22.90 9.55 22.25
C PRO A 351 -24.41 9.75 22.07
N GLY A 352 -25.10 8.76 21.49
CA GLY A 352 -26.54 8.84 21.24
C GLY A 352 -26.94 9.58 19.96
N SER A 353 -25.98 10.00 19.13
CA SER A 353 -26.26 10.53 17.78
C SER A 353 -27.11 9.53 16.98
N PRO A 354 -28.13 9.99 16.24
CA PRO A 354 -28.89 9.13 15.35
C PRO A 354 -27.98 8.38 14.37
N HIS A 355 -28.23 7.08 14.19
CA HIS A 355 -27.48 6.31 13.20
C HIS A 355 -27.92 6.70 11.79
N ALA A 356 -26.96 6.81 10.87
CA ALA A 356 -27.23 6.91 9.45
C ALA A 356 -27.87 5.61 8.92
N GLN A 357 -28.43 5.69 7.72
CA GLN A 357 -28.83 4.51 6.96
C GLN A 357 -27.64 4.01 6.14
N TYR A 358 -27.42 2.70 6.15
CA TYR A 358 -26.31 2.05 5.45
C TYR A 358 -26.86 1.05 4.43
N SER A 359 -26.10 0.81 3.36
CA SER A 359 -26.43 -0.21 2.35
C SER A 359 -26.47 -1.62 2.94
N THR A 360 -25.60 -1.88 3.91
CA THR A 360 -25.61 -3.09 4.73
C THR A 360 -24.90 -2.82 6.05
N THR A 361 -25.11 -3.68 7.04
CA THR A 361 -24.52 -3.53 8.37
C THR A 361 -23.81 -4.80 8.83
N LEU A 362 -22.72 -4.61 9.58
CA LEU A 362 -22.05 -5.62 10.38
C LEU A 362 -21.93 -5.13 11.82
N GLU A 363 -21.87 -6.04 12.78
CA GLU A 363 -21.72 -5.71 14.19
C GLU A 363 -20.63 -6.57 14.84
N LEU A 364 -19.83 -5.95 15.71
CA LEU A 364 -18.81 -6.60 16.53
C LEU A 364 -18.89 -6.08 17.97
N ASP A 365 -19.12 -7.00 18.91
CA ASP A 365 -18.82 -6.76 20.32
C ASP A 365 -17.31 -6.93 20.54
N MET A 366 -16.64 -5.83 20.86
CA MET A 366 -15.19 -5.80 21.09
C MET A 366 -14.77 -6.66 22.28
N GLY A 367 -15.68 -6.98 23.21
CA GLY A 367 -15.42 -7.89 24.33
C GLY A 367 -15.13 -9.33 23.89
N THR A 368 -15.48 -9.69 22.65
CA THR A 368 -15.24 -11.02 22.09
C THR A 368 -13.90 -11.16 21.37
N VAL A 369 -13.16 -10.06 21.20
CA VAL A 369 -11.86 -10.06 20.50
C VAL A 369 -10.84 -10.84 21.31
N LYS A 370 -10.13 -11.75 20.63
CA LYS A 370 -9.08 -12.60 21.22
C LYS A 370 -7.72 -12.33 20.57
N PRO A 371 -6.61 -12.47 21.32
CA PRO A 371 -5.26 -12.41 20.78
C PRO A 371 -5.08 -13.29 19.54
N SER A 372 -4.51 -12.73 18.48
CA SER A 372 -4.40 -13.36 17.18
C SER A 372 -3.24 -12.84 16.34
N LEU A 373 -2.82 -13.64 15.36
CA LEU A 373 -1.93 -13.26 14.28
C LEU A 373 -2.69 -13.38 12.96
N ALA A 374 -2.09 -12.92 11.85
CA ALA A 374 -2.57 -13.25 10.51
C ALA A 374 -1.46 -13.80 9.63
N GLY A 375 -1.70 -14.94 8.98
CA GLY A 375 -0.69 -15.62 8.16
C GLY A 375 -1.00 -17.07 7.80
N PRO A 376 -0.07 -17.76 7.13
CA PRO A 376 1.30 -17.31 6.82
C PRO A 376 1.43 -16.51 5.51
N LYS A 377 0.36 -16.28 4.75
CA LYS A 377 0.45 -15.69 3.40
C LYS A 377 -0.47 -14.50 3.11
N ARG A 378 -1.54 -14.29 3.88
CA ARG A 378 -2.49 -13.20 3.61
C ARG A 378 -2.93 -12.48 4.89
N PRO A 379 -3.25 -11.17 4.82
CA PRO A 379 -3.65 -10.40 6.01
C PRO A 379 -5.00 -10.82 6.61
N GLN A 380 -5.90 -11.37 5.80
CA GLN A 380 -7.20 -11.86 6.24
C GLN A 380 -7.18 -13.28 6.82
N ASP A 381 -6.04 -13.98 6.74
CA ASP A 381 -5.86 -15.33 7.31
C ASP A 381 -5.61 -15.21 8.82
N ARG A 382 -6.59 -14.69 9.56
CA ARG A 382 -6.51 -14.54 11.02
C ARG A 382 -6.47 -15.92 11.69
N VAL A 383 -5.52 -16.10 12.60
CA VAL A 383 -5.29 -17.30 13.41
C VAL A 383 -5.25 -16.88 14.87
N LEU A 384 -6.02 -17.54 15.74
CA LEU A 384 -5.94 -17.27 17.18
C LEU A 384 -4.55 -17.62 17.72
N LEU A 385 -4.10 -16.92 18.77
CA LEU A 385 -2.77 -17.14 19.32
C LEU A 385 -2.52 -18.61 19.72
N GLU A 386 -3.52 -19.27 20.28
CA GLU A 386 -3.51 -20.70 20.66
C GLU A 386 -3.39 -21.67 19.45
N ASP A 387 -3.78 -21.21 18.25
CA ASP A 387 -3.81 -22.03 17.04
C ASP A 387 -2.60 -21.81 16.11
N VAL A 388 -1.68 -20.88 16.41
CA VAL A 388 -0.56 -20.53 15.52
C VAL A 388 0.34 -21.73 15.23
N GLN A 389 0.70 -22.52 16.25
CA GLN A 389 1.53 -23.72 16.06
C GLN A 389 0.88 -24.71 15.09
N LYS A 390 -0.43 -24.94 15.25
CA LYS A 390 -1.20 -25.84 14.39
C LYS A 390 -1.24 -25.32 12.96
N ASN A 391 -1.58 -24.04 12.78
CA ASN A 391 -1.61 -23.39 11.47
C ASN A 391 -0.25 -23.46 10.75
N TYR A 392 0.84 -23.20 11.46
CA TYR A 392 2.21 -23.35 10.94
C TYR A 392 2.45 -24.79 10.46
N ARG A 393 2.18 -25.79 11.30
CA ARG A 393 2.41 -27.22 10.96
C ARG A 393 1.59 -27.66 9.76
N GLU A 394 0.33 -27.24 9.66
CA GLU A 394 -0.54 -27.52 8.51
C GLU A 394 0.00 -26.88 7.23
N ALA A 395 0.43 -25.62 7.29
CA ALA A 395 0.99 -24.92 6.15
C ALA A 395 2.35 -25.51 5.71
N LEU A 396 3.14 -26.04 6.65
CA LEU A 396 4.43 -26.66 6.37
C LEU A 396 4.31 -27.85 5.42
N VAL A 397 3.30 -28.72 5.62
CA VAL A 397 3.10 -29.96 4.83
C VAL A 397 3.12 -29.67 3.32
N GLY A 398 2.38 -28.65 2.88
CA GLY A 398 2.33 -28.30 1.45
C GLY A 398 3.63 -27.70 0.92
N MET A 399 4.36 -26.95 1.76
CA MET A 399 5.62 -26.30 1.37
C MET A 399 6.80 -27.28 1.30
N THR A 400 6.70 -28.42 1.98
CA THR A 400 7.74 -29.45 2.04
C THR A 400 7.38 -30.71 1.25
N ALA A 401 6.21 -30.75 0.61
CA ALA A 401 5.74 -31.92 -0.14
C ALA A 401 6.71 -32.42 -1.24
N ASN A 402 7.53 -31.53 -1.81
CA ASN A 402 8.53 -31.89 -2.83
C ASN A 402 9.96 -32.00 -2.27
N ARG A 403 10.16 -31.79 -0.97
CA ARG A 403 11.48 -31.73 -0.34
C ARG A 403 12.26 -33.02 -0.50
N ASP A 404 11.57 -34.17 -0.52
CA ASP A 404 12.18 -35.50 -0.57
C ASP A 404 11.99 -36.23 -1.90
N LYS A 405 11.70 -35.52 -3.01
CA LYS A 405 11.76 -36.13 -4.36
C LYS A 405 13.21 -36.50 -4.69
N ARG A 406 13.60 -37.71 -4.29
CA ARG A 406 14.91 -38.35 -4.50
C ARG A 406 14.71 -39.58 -5.39
N SER A 407 15.76 -40.06 -6.06
CA SER A 407 15.72 -41.39 -6.68
C SER A 407 15.47 -42.46 -5.59
N GLU A 408 14.86 -43.59 -5.95
CA GLU A 408 14.57 -44.69 -5.00
C GLU A 408 15.82 -45.11 -4.20
N ASP A 409 16.98 -45.14 -4.84
CA ASP A 409 18.27 -45.51 -4.22
C ASP A 409 18.68 -44.58 -3.08
N VAL A 410 18.50 -43.27 -3.25
CA VAL A 410 18.85 -42.27 -2.22
C VAL A 410 17.82 -42.26 -1.10
N SER A 411 16.55 -42.54 -1.41
CA SER A 411 15.50 -42.70 -0.40
C SER A 411 15.74 -43.93 0.48
N SER A 412 16.11 -45.08 -0.09
CA SER A 412 16.46 -46.30 0.66
C SER A 412 17.65 -46.06 1.59
N PHE A 413 18.72 -45.46 1.06
CA PHE A 413 19.93 -45.16 1.83
C PHE A 413 19.68 -44.25 3.04
N VAL A 414 18.83 -43.23 2.90
CA VAL A 414 18.49 -42.33 4.01
C VAL A 414 17.55 -43.00 5.02
N ASN A 415 16.57 -43.79 4.56
CA ASN A 415 15.67 -44.54 5.45
C ASN A 415 16.39 -45.61 6.28
N GLU A 416 17.52 -46.13 5.79
CA GLU A 416 18.41 -47.05 6.52
C GLU A 416 19.40 -46.34 7.46
N GLY A 417 19.26 -45.02 7.66
CA GLY A 417 20.09 -44.22 8.57
C GLY A 417 21.33 -43.59 7.93
N GLY A 418 21.54 -43.77 6.63
CA GLY A 418 22.69 -43.22 5.90
C GLY A 418 22.77 -41.69 5.89
N GLY A 419 21.63 -40.99 6.09
CA GLY A 419 21.58 -39.53 6.22
C GLY A 419 22.10 -38.99 7.56
N ALA A 420 22.32 -39.85 8.56
CA ALA A 420 22.97 -39.49 9.83
C ALA A 420 24.44 -39.93 9.89
N ALA A 421 24.97 -40.54 8.82
CA ALA A 421 26.36 -40.94 8.73
C ALA A 421 27.28 -39.72 8.50
N VAL A 422 28.47 -39.75 9.12
CA VAL A 422 29.48 -38.69 8.97
C VAL A 422 29.84 -38.51 7.50
N GLY A 423 29.70 -37.28 6.98
CA GLY A 423 29.92 -36.96 5.57
C GLY A 423 28.68 -36.98 4.67
N ASN A 424 27.50 -37.32 5.22
CA ASN A 424 26.21 -37.33 4.51
C ASN A 424 25.22 -36.30 5.06
N GLU A 425 25.69 -35.30 5.83
CA GLU A 425 24.81 -34.32 6.48
C GLU A 425 23.94 -33.53 5.47
N GLN A 426 24.41 -33.41 4.22
CA GLN A 426 23.67 -32.80 3.10
C GLN A 426 22.41 -33.58 2.67
N LEU A 427 22.24 -34.83 3.15
CA LEU A 427 21.06 -35.67 2.88
C LEU A 427 19.94 -35.46 3.91
N ALA A 428 20.21 -34.78 5.03
CA ALA A 428 19.20 -34.43 6.04
C ALA A 428 18.58 -33.06 5.70
N LYS A 429 17.26 -33.01 5.50
CA LYS A 429 16.52 -31.77 5.22
C LYS A 429 15.59 -31.41 6.38
N GLY A 430 15.22 -30.13 6.48
CA GLY A 430 14.34 -29.62 7.56
C GLY A 430 15.08 -29.17 8.84
N PHE A 431 16.41 -29.28 8.87
CA PHE A 431 17.26 -28.60 9.85
C PHE A 431 18.64 -28.27 9.26
N ALA A 432 19.37 -27.36 9.91
CA ALA A 432 20.78 -27.09 9.63
C ALA A 432 21.49 -26.66 10.93
N ASP A 433 22.68 -27.20 11.17
CA ASP A 433 23.54 -26.73 12.27
C ASP A 433 24.37 -25.54 11.78
N ILE A 434 24.26 -24.40 12.46
CA ILE A 434 24.97 -23.16 12.12
C ILE A 434 25.77 -22.68 13.34
N GLU A 435 26.82 -21.90 13.07
CA GLU A 435 27.59 -21.20 14.10
C GLU A 435 27.30 -19.70 13.99
N ILE A 436 26.72 -19.11 15.02
CA ILE A 436 26.34 -17.70 15.05
C ILE A 436 26.58 -17.13 16.45
N GLU A 437 27.10 -15.91 16.54
CA GLU A 437 27.48 -15.28 17.82
C GLU A 437 28.39 -16.20 18.70
N ASN A 438 29.30 -16.95 18.07
CA ASN A 438 30.17 -17.97 18.69
C ASN A 438 29.40 -19.11 19.41
N ARG A 439 28.18 -19.42 18.95
CA ARG A 439 27.34 -20.50 19.48
C ARG A 439 26.94 -21.44 18.34
N LYS A 440 27.04 -22.74 18.59
CA LYS A 440 26.47 -23.76 17.70
C LYS A 440 24.99 -23.92 18.01
N VAL A 441 24.14 -23.66 17.03
CA VAL A 441 22.68 -23.75 17.14
C VAL A 441 22.12 -24.56 15.97
N ARG A 442 20.99 -25.23 16.22
CA ARG A 442 20.27 -25.98 15.18
C ARG A 442 19.07 -25.17 14.70
N LEU A 443 19.15 -24.65 13.49
CA LEU A 443 18.03 -24.02 12.79
C LEU A 443 17.10 -25.12 12.25
N LYS A 444 15.79 -24.90 12.31
CA LYS A 444 14.76 -25.85 11.85
C LYS A 444 13.69 -25.13 11.05
N ASP A 445 12.81 -25.90 10.40
CA ASP A 445 11.54 -25.35 9.93
C ASP A 445 10.79 -24.64 11.06
N GLY A 446 10.08 -23.58 10.70
CA GLY A 446 9.33 -22.77 11.67
C GLY A 446 10.19 -21.76 12.43
N ALA A 447 11.52 -21.80 12.29
CA ALA A 447 12.39 -20.82 12.91
C ALA A 447 12.01 -19.40 12.49
N VAL A 448 11.80 -18.53 13.48
CA VAL A 448 11.60 -17.10 13.27
C VAL A 448 12.97 -16.51 12.95
N VAL A 449 13.18 -16.06 11.72
CA VAL A 449 14.46 -15.45 11.29
C VAL A 449 14.38 -13.93 11.21
N ILE A 450 13.18 -13.36 11.18
CA ILE A 450 12.92 -11.91 11.24
C ILE A 450 11.82 -11.66 12.26
N ALA A 451 12.10 -10.76 13.21
CA ALA A 451 11.12 -10.21 14.15
C ALA A 451 11.17 -8.68 14.12
N ALA A 452 10.19 -8.04 13.47
CA ALA A 452 10.24 -6.61 13.18
C ALA A 452 9.07 -5.83 13.77
N ILE A 453 9.37 -4.93 14.71
CA ILE A 453 8.44 -3.87 15.10
C ILE A 453 8.57 -2.76 14.05
N THR A 454 7.59 -2.67 13.17
CA THR A 454 7.61 -1.84 11.95
C THR A 454 6.19 -1.37 11.62
N SER A 455 6.06 -0.56 10.56
CA SER A 455 4.81 -0.09 9.97
C SER A 455 4.08 1.00 10.74
N CYS A 456 3.67 2.04 10.02
CA CYS A 456 2.72 3.05 10.50
C CYS A 456 1.45 2.45 11.12
N THR A 457 1.02 1.24 10.74
CA THR A 457 -0.16 0.56 11.29
C THR A 457 -0.11 0.46 12.82
N ASN A 458 1.04 0.07 13.37
CA ASN A 458 1.18 -0.18 14.81
C ASN A 458 2.14 0.81 15.49
N THR A 459 3.12 1.38 14.78
CA THR A 459 4.07 2.30 15.42
C THR A 459 3.46 3.66 15.76
N SER A 460 2.34 4.02 15.14
CA SER A 460 1.57 5.21 15.52
C SER A 460 0.73 5.00 16.77
N ASN A 461 0.70 3.79 17.34
CA ASN A 461 -0.13 3.45 18.49
C ASN A 461 0.73 3.27 19.75
N PRO A 462 0.74 4.25 20.66
CA PRO A 462 1.55 4.18 21.87
C PRO A 462 1.23 2.99 22.77
N ALA A 463 -0.01 2.48 22.79
CA ALA A 463 -0.40 1.36 23.66
C ALA A 463 0.39 0.10 23.34
N VAL A 464 0.49 -0.26 22.06
CA VAL A 464 1.23 -1.46 21.64
C VAL A 464 2.74 -1.24 21.65
N MET A 465 3.23 -0.01 21.44
CA MET A 465 4.66 0.30 21.49
C MET A 465 5.21 0.30 22.93
N ILE A 466 4.49 0.96 23.86
CA ILE A 466 4.79 0.88 25.31
C ILE A 466 4.60 -0.56 25.80
N GLY A 467 3.55 -1.26 25.36
CA GLY A 467 3.33 -2.66 25.68
C GLY A 467 4.51 -3.55 25.26
N ALA A 468 5.09 -3.33 24.08
CA ALA A 468 6.27 -4.08 23.64
C ALA A 468 7.50 -3.77 24.50
N GLY A 469 7.70 -2.51 24.87
CA GLY A 469 8.77 -2.09 25.77
C GLY A 469 8.64 -2.67 27.17
N LEU A 470 7.43 -2.70 27.74
CA LEU A 470 7.15 -3.29 29.05
C LEU A 470 7.30 -4.81 29.03
N LEU A 471 6.87 -5.48 27.95
CA LEU A 471 7.11 -6.92 27.77
C LEU A 471 8.61 -7.22 27.70
N ALA A 472 9.38 -6.41 26.96
CA ALA A 472 10.83 -6.54 26.90
C ALA A 472 11.49 -6.33 28.27
N ARG A 473 11.05 -5.32 29.05
CA ARG A 473 11.48 -5.08 30.43
C ARG A 473 11.24 -6.31 31.31
N ASN A 474 10.03 -6.86 31.26
CA ASN A 474 9.65 -8.01 32.07
C ASN A 474 10.43 -9.28 31.67
N ALA A 475 10.64 -9.49 30.36
CA ALA A 475 11.46 -10.59 29.84
C ALA A 475 12.93 -10.47 30.28
N ALA A 476 13.53 -9.29 30.12
CA ALA A 476 14.92 -9.04 30.52
C ALA A 476 15.11 -9.20 32.04
N ALA A 477 14.15 -8.76 32.86
CA ALA A 477 14.16 -8.95 34.31
C ALA A 477 14.11 -10.43 34.73
N LYS A 478 13.55 -11.30 33.88
CA LYS A 478 13.56 -12.76 34.05
C LYS A 478 14.77 -13.44 33.42
N GLY A 479 15.69 -12.69 32.81
CA GLY A 479 16.88 -13.24 32.15
C GLY A 479 16.64 -13.83 30.76
N LEU A 480 15.47 -13.58 30.16
CA LEU A 480 15.18 -13.99 28.78
C LEU A 480 15.85 -13.04 27.77
N ASN A 481 16.18 -13.57 26.59
CA ASN A 481 16.70 -12.80 25.46
C ASN A 481 16.18 -13.40 24.14
N ARG A 482 16.28 -12.66 23.03
CA ARG A 482 15.99 -13.19 21.69
C ARG A 482 16.90 -14.38 21.36
N GLN A 483 16.43 -15.26 20.47
CA GLN A 483 17.32 -16.28 19.89
C GLN A 483 18.37 -15.62 18.96
N PRO A 484 19.60 -16.16 18.90
CA PRO A 484 20.73 -15.50 18.24
C PRO A 484 20.56 -15.39 16.71
N TRP A 485 19.82 -16.29 16.07
CA TRP A 485 19.54 -16.26 14.63
C TRP A 485 18.45 -15.26 14.22
N VAL A 486 17.70 -14.69 15.18
CA VAL A 486 16.57 -13.80 14.89
C VAL A 486 17.09 -12.41 14.56
N LYS A 487 16.81 -11.93 13.34
CA LYS A 487 17.02 -10.54 12.94
C LYS A 487 15.93 -9.65 13.53
N THR A 488 16.25 -8.95 14.63
CA THR A 488 15.35 -8.01 15.30
C THR A 488 15.54 -6.58 14.82
N SER A 489 14.44 -5.84 14.68
CA SER A 489 14.47 -4.43 14.28
C SER A 489 13.31 -3.62 14.86
N LEU A 490 13.59 -2.40 15.30
CA LEU A 490 12.59 -1.38 15.62
C LEU A 490 12.67 -0.27 14.55
N GLY A 491 11.63 -0.16 13.71
CA GLY A 491 11.47 0.87 12.69
C GLY A 491 10.29 1.78 13.02
N PRO A 492 10.46 2.82 13.87
CA PRO A 492 9.37 3.69 14.27
C PRO A 492 8.89 4.58 13.12
N GLY A 493 7.59 4.88 13.08
CA GLY A 493 7.02 5.75 12.05
C GLY A 493 7.13 7.25 12.33
N SER A 494 7.66 7.67 13.49
CA SER A 494 8.13 9.03 13.73
C SER A 494 9.14 9.05 14.88
N ARG A 495 9.87 10.17 15.02
CA ARG A 495 10.80 10.38 16.14
C ARG A 495 10.11 10.45 17.49
N VAL A 496 8.85 10.92 17.54
CA VAL A 496 8.02 10.96 18.76
C VAL A 496 7.95 9.59 19.44
N VAL A 497 7.93 8.51 18.65
CA VAL A 497 7.96 7.14 19.17
C VAL A 497 9.21 6.83 19.97
N THR A 498 10.38 7.23 19.46
CA THR A 498 11.64 7.00 20.17
C THR A 498 11.69 7.84 21.44
N ASP A 499 11.26 9.10 21.37
CA ASP A 499 11.27 10.03 22.51
C ASP A 499 10.42 9.51 23.67
N TYR A 500 9.20 9.02 23.41
CA TYR A 500 8.37 8.47 24.50
C TYR A 500 8.89 7.12 25.01
N LEU A 501 9.46 6.26 24.16
CA LEU A 501 10.04 4.98 24.60
C LEU A 501 11.27 5.23 25.49
N GLU A 502 12.08 6.23 25.16
CA GLU A 502 13.23 6.67 25.95
C GLU A 502 12.77 7.29 27.27
N LYS A 503 11.82 8.23 27.23
CA LYS A 503 11.27 8.88 28.45
C LYS A 503 10.58 7.87 29.39
N ALA A 504 9.92 6.85 28.84
CA ALA A 504 9.34 5.75 29.60
C ALA A 504 10.40 4.78 30.19
N GLY A 505 11.66 4.89 29.78
CA GLY A 505 12.74 3.99 30.19
C GLY A 505 12.67 2.60 29.55
N VAL A 506 11.80 2.38 28.57
CA VAL A 506 11.58 1.06 27.95
C VAL A 506 12.33 0.86 26.63
N LEU A 507 12.87 1.93 26.02
CA LEU A 507 13.72 1.79 24.83
C LEU A 507 14.96 0.93 25.12
N ARG A 508 15.65 1.21 26.24
CA ARG A 508 16.81 0.40 26.67
C ARG A 508 16.45 -1.06 26.96
N GLU A 509 15.21 -1.31 27.39
CA GLU A 509 14.72 -2.67 27.64
C GLU A 509 14.47 -3.42 26.33
N LEU A 510 13.97 -2.74 25.29
CA LEU A 510 13.89 -3.28 23.93
C LEU A 510 15.29 -3.61 23.37
N GLU A 511 16.26 -2.72 23.58
CA GLU A 511 17.64 -2.91 23.13
C GLU A 511 18.32 -4.14 23.79
N LYS A 512 18.04 -4.41 25.07
CA LYS A 512 18.52 -5.63 25.76
C LYS A 512 18.05 -6.92 25.08
N ILE A 513 16.87 -6.89 24.46
CA ILE A 513 16.29 -8.01 23.69
C ILE A 513 16.64 -7.91 22.19
N GLY A 514 17.47 -6.94 21.79
CA GLY A 514 17.98 -6.78 20.43
C GLY A 514 17.16 -5.88 19.51
N PHE A 515 16.10 -5.23 20.00
CA PHE A 515 15.27 -4.30 19.22
C PHE A 515 15.86 -2.89 19.25
N TYR A 516 16.89 -2.67 18.43
CA TYR A 516 17.47 -1.35 18.21
C TYR A 516 16.71 -0.57 17.15
N VAL A 517 16.70 0.77 17.28
CA VAL A 517 16.18 1.66 16.24
C VAL A 517 17.05 1.51 14.98
N VAL A 518 16.43 1.11 13.86
CA VAL A 518 17.14 0.87 12.59
C VAL A 518 16.89 1.95 11.54
N GLY A 519 15.86 2.77 11.72
CA GLY A 519 15.47 3.83 10.78
C GLY A 519 14.05 4.33 11.01
N TYR A 520 13.77 5.59 10.64
CA TYR A 520 12.42 6.15 10.61
C TYR A 520 11.83 6.04 9.21
N GLY A 521 11.32 4.86 8.86
CA GLY A 521 10.77 4.56 7.53
C GLY A 521 10.08 3.21 7.47
N CYS A 522 9.52 2.88 6.30
CA CYS A 522 8.72 1.68 6.09
C CYS A 522 9.49 0.37 6.36
N THR A 523 10.81 0.36 6.12
CA THR A 523 11.73 -0.75 6.44
C THR A 523 11.15 -2.14 6.10
N THR A 524 11.07 -3.05 7.05
CA THR A 524 10.58 -4.43 6.85
C THR A 524 9.13 -4.49 6.35
N CYS A 525 8.28 -3.51 6.67
CA CYS A 525 6.89 -3.48 6.22
C CYS A 525 6.75 -3.45 4.69
N ILE A 526 7.66 -2.77 4.00
CA ILE A 526 7.65 -2.68 2.53
C ILE A 526 8.53 -3.75 1.86
N GLY A 527 9.17 -4.61 2.65
CA GLY A 527 10.16 -5.60 2.17
C GLY A 527 11.59 -5.10 2.16
N ASN A 528 11.86 -3.89 2.64
CA ASN A 528 13.21 -3.35 2.84
C ASN A 528 13.87 -3.92 4.11
N SER A 529 13.76 -5.24 4.27
CA SER A 529 14.21 -5.98 5.45
C SER A 529 15.73 -6.21 5.47
N GLY A 530 16.46 -5.87 4.40
CA GLY A 530 17.90 -6.08 4.25
C GLY A 530 18.32 -7.56 4.33
N PRO A 531 19.63 -7.87 4.23
CA PRO A 531 20.10 -9.26 4.23
C PRO A 531 19.94 -9.94 5.59
N LEU A 532 19.65 -11.24 5.59
CA LEU A 532 19.81 -12.09 6.78
C LEU A 532 21.30 -12.31 7.10
N PRO A 533 21.66 -12.71 8.33
CA PRO A 533 23.02 -13.14 8.63
C PRO A 533 23.49 -14.24 7.67
N THR A 534 24.75 -14.17 7.24
CA THR A 534 25.30 -15.08 6.22
C THR A 534 25.16 -16.55 6.62
N GLU A 535 25.36 -16.86 7.89
CA GLU A 535 25.27 -18.21 8.45
C GLU A 535 23.82 -18.70 8.50
N VAL A 536 22.86 -17.79 8.75
CA VAL A 536 21.42 -18.10 8.73
C VAL A 536 20.95 -18.37 7.30
N SER A 537 21.29 -17.52 6.33
CA SER A 537 20.97 -17.74 4.91
C SER A 537 21.59 -19.05 4.40
N ALA A 538 22.85 -19.32 4.74
CA ALA A 538 23.51 -20.58 4.40
C ALA A 538 22.78 -21.79 5.02
N GLY A 539 22.35 -21.70 6.28
CA GLY A 539 21.57 -22.73 6.95
C GLY A 539 20.19 -22.96 6.32
N ILE A 540 19.49 -21.88 5.94
CA ILE A 540 18.20 -21.96 5.24
C ILE A 540 18.36 -22.72 3.92
N ALA A 541 19.38 -22.34 3.12
CA ALA A 541 19.64 -22.97 1.84
C ALA A 541 20.06 -24.43 1.98
N ALA A 542 21.00 -24.73 2.88
CA ALA A 542 21.51 -26.09 3.09
C ALA A 542 20.43 -27.05 3.61
N GLY A 543 19.58 -26.59 4.53
CA GLY A 543 18.51 -27.40 5.12
C GLY A 543 17.22 -27.43 4.29
N ASP A 544 17.14 -26.68 3.18
CA ASP A 544 15.90 -26.44 2.41
C ASP A 544 14.75 -26.00 3.34
N LEU A 545 15.05 -25.06 4.24
CA LEU A 545 14.17 -24.72 5.36
C LEU A 545 12.98 -23.87 4.93
N VAL A 546 11.88 -24.05 5.64
CA VAL A 546 10.70 -23.20 5.61
C VAL A 546 10.70 -22.38 6.89
N VAL A 547 11.35 -21.21 6.81
CA VAL A 547 11.47 -20.27 7.94
C VAL A 547 10.36 -19.22 7.93
N THR A 548 10.20 -18.55 9.07
CA THR A 548 9.12 -17.58 9.30
C THR A 548 9.63 -16.17 9.60
N SER A 549 8.79 -15.18 9.34
CA SER A 549 8.91 -13.84 9.90
C SER A 549 7.67 -13.50 10.73
N VAL A 550 7.87 -12.69 11.77
CA VAL A 550 6.79 -12.09 12.57
C VAL A 550 6.99 -10.58 12.57
N LEU A 551 6.00 -9.83 12.10
CA LEU A 551 6.12 -8.37 11.97
C LEU A 551 4.83 -7.66 12.35
N SER A 552 4.96 -6.44 12.87
CA SER A 552 3.80 -5.57 13.15
C SER A 552 3.32 -4.78 11.94
N GLY A 553 3.44 -5.37 10.74
CA GLY A 553 2.99 -4.80 9.47
C GLY A 553 1.50 -5.04 9.19
N ASN A 554 1.11 -4.75 7.95
CA ASN A 554 -0.24 -4.99 7.42
C ASN A 554 -0.26 -5.98 6.23
N ARG A 555 0.89 -6.34 5.68
CA ARG A 555 1.02 -7.28 4.55
C ARG A 555 2.07 -8.36 4.80
N ASN A 556 1.71 -9.58 4.44
CA ASN A 556 2.48 -10.79 4.69
C ASN A 556 2.48 -11.76 3.48
N PHE A 557 2.27 -11.25 2.27
CA PHE A 557 2.35 -12.04 1.05
C PHE A 557 3.73 -12.71 0.90
N GLU A 558 3.74 -13.89 0.28
CA GLU A 558 4.97 -14.64 0.03
C GLU A 558 5.96 -13.81 -0.83
N GLY A 559 7.22 -13.76 -0.43
CA GLY A 559 8.27 -12.97 -1.10
C GLY A 559 8.18 -11.45 -0.88
N ARG A 560 7.19 -10.96 -0.11
CA ARG A 560 7.04 -9.53 0.20
C ARG A 560 7.97 -9.05 1.30
N VAL A 561 8.08 -9.80 2.40
CA VAL A 561 8.84 -9.39 3.60
C VAL A 561 10.34 -9.59 3.39
N HIS A 562 10.74 -10.78 2.96
CA HIS A 562 12.12 -11.12 2.64
C HIS A 562 12.14 -12.29 1.63
N PRO A 563 13.06 -12.33 0.64
CA PRO A 563 13.08 -13.36 -0.40
C PRO A 563 13.29 -14.79 0.10
N GLU A 564 13.99 -14.96 1.22
CA GLU A 564 14.28 -16.27 1.84
C GLU A 564 13.18 -16.76 2.80
N VAL A 565 12.14 -15.94 3.07
CA VAL A 565 11.08 -16.26 4.03
C VAL A 565 9.78 -16.67 3.31
N LYS A 566 9.33 -17.90 3.55
CA LYS A 566 8.14 -18.49 2.90
C LYS A 566 6.85 -18.28 3.70
N MET A 567 6.95 -18.03 5.01
CA MET A 567 5.80 -17.82 5.90
C MET A 567 5.96 -16.52 6.68
N ASN A 568 4.95 -15.66 6.67
CA ASN A 568 5.00 -14.35 7.31
C ASN A 568 3.74 -14.15 8.16
N TYR A 569 3.91 -13.77 9.42
CA TYR A 569 2.80 -13.53 10.33
C TYR A 569 2.73 -12.08 10.79
N LEU A 570 1.56 -11.47 10.63
CA LEU A 570 1.25 -10.16 11.20
C LEU A 570 0.88 -10.32 12.67
N ALA A 571 1.47 -9.52 13.55
CA ALA A 571 1.27 -9.61 14.99
C ALA A 571 1.37 -8.24 15.67
N SER A 572 0.84 -8.10 16.89
CA SER A 572 1.05 -6.90 17.69
C SER A 572 2.54 -6.76 18.08
N PRO A 573 3.08 -5.53 18.23
CA PRO A 573 4.45 -5.32 18.68
C PRO A 573 4.89 -6.14 19.91
N PRO A 574 4.07 -6.33 20.98
CA PRO A 574 4.44 -7.21 22.10
C PRO A 574 4.60 -8.69 21.68
N LEU A 575 3.73 -9.18 20.79
CA LEU A 575 3.85 -10.54 20.26
C LEU A 575 5.07 -10.71 19.35
N VAL A 576 5.48 -9.67 18.60
CA VAL A 576 6.74 -9.69 17.84
C VAL A 576 7.93 -9.93 18.78
N VAL A 577 7.97 -9.26 19.93
CA VAL A 577 9.01 -9.47 20.96
C VAL A 577 8.94 -10.90 21.52
N ALA A 578 7.74 -11.40 21.83
CA ALA A 578 7.56 -12.76 22.34
C ALA A 578 8.07 -13.83 21.35
N TYR A 579 7.75 -13.71 20.06
CA TYR A 579 8.24 -14.63 19.03
C TYR A 579 9.75 -14.49 18.75
N ALA A 580 10.35 -13.32 18.99
CA ALA A 580 11.81 -13.17 18.94
C ALA A 580 12.51 -13.95 20.07
N ILE A 581 11.92 -13.98 21.27
CA ILE A 581 12.40 -14.74 22.42
C ILE A 581 12.24 -16.25 22.19
N ALA A 582 11.07 -16.67 21.73
CA ALA A 582 10.81 -18.07 21.39
C ALA A 582 11.65 -18.57 20.20
N GLY A 583 11.85 -17.71 19.20
CA GLY A 583 12.62 -17.98 17.98
C GLY A 583 12.00 -19.00 17.02
N THR A 584 10.74 -19.38 17.23
CA THR A 584 10.01 -20.33 16.37
C THR A 584 8.51 -20.04 16.38
N THR A 585 7.82 -20.32 15.29
CA THR A 585 6.34 -20.39 15.22
C THR A 585 5.82 -21.78 15.56
N ASP A 586 6.70 -22.77 15.73
CA ASP A 586 6.35 -24.12 16.21
C ASP A 586 6.16 -24.16 17.74
N ILE A 587 5.43 -23.19 18.29
CA ILE A 587 5.21 -23.03 19.73
C ILE A 587 3.78 -22.55 19.97
N ASP A 588 3.13 -23.10 20.99
CA ASP A 588 1.90 -22.53 21.53
C ASP A 588 2.25 -21.62 22.72
N LEU A 589 2.29 -20.30 22.48
CA LEU A 589 2.64 -19.31 23.50
C LEU A 589 1.66 -19.23 24.68
N THR A 590 0.48 -19.85 24.56
CA THR A 590 -0.53 -19.85 25.63
C THR A 590 -0.27 -20.95 26.66
N THR A 591 0.37 -22.05 26.24
CA THR A 591 0.59 -23.25 27.08
C THR A 591 2.06 -23.62 27.27
N GLN A 592 2.97 -23.14 26.42
CA GLN A 592 4.39 -23.49 26.45
C GLN A 592 5.25 -22.30 26.92
N PRO A 593 6.37 -22.57 27.64
CA PRO A 593 7.25 -21.51 28.10
C PRO A 593 8.03 -20.88 26.95
N LEU A 594 8.26 -19.57 27.03
CA LEU A 594 9.14 -18.82 26.12
C LEU A 594 10.61 -19.20 26.28
N GLY A 595 10.99 -19.58 27.50
CA GLY A 595 12.34 -19.97 27.85
C GLY A 595 12.46 -20.27 29.34
N THR A 596 13.70 -20.47 29.78
CA THR A 596 14.05 -20.67 31.19
C THR A 596 14.60 -19.37 31.76
N GLY A 597 14.03 -18.92 32.87
CA GLY A 597 14.48 -17.71 33.55
C GLY A 597 15.83 -17.89 34.25
N SER A 598 16.40 -16.78 34.72
CA SER A 598 17.65 -16.78 35.49
C SER A 598 17.56 -17.54 36.82
N ASP A 599 16.35 -17.78 37.31
CA ASP A 599 16.03 -18.59 38.49
C ASP A 599 15.86 -20.10 38.18
N GLY A 600 16.06 -20.50 36.91
CA GLY A 600 15.88 -21.87 36.44
C GLY A 600 14.42 -22.29 36.22
N GLN A 601 13.45 -21.40 36.42
CA GLN A 601 12.02 -21.70 36.24
C GLN A 601 11.57 -21.45 34.79
N PRO A 602 10.58 -22.22 34.29
CA PRO A 602 9.96 -21.92 33.01
C PRO A 602 9.21 -20.58 33.08
N VAL A 603 9.41 -19.71 32.10
CA VAL A 603 8.73 -18.41 31.99
C VAL A 603 7.74 -18.47 30.84
N PHE A 604 6.47 -18.24 31.13
CA PHE A 604 5.37 -18.23 30.16
C PHE A 604 5.06 -16.80 29.71
N LEU A 605 4.36 -16.66 28.58
CA LEU A 605 3.93 -15.35 28.08
C LEU A 605 3.13 -14.56 29.13
N ARG A 606 2.22 -15.23 29.83
CA ARG A 606 1.40 -14.65 30.91
C ARG A 606 2.20 -14.09 32.08
N ASP A 607 3.44 -14.54 32.28
CA ASP A 607 4.28 -14.10 33.40
C ASP A 607 4.96 -12.75 33.12
N ILE A 608 5.02 -12.34 31.84
CA ILE A 608 5.72 -11.14 31.38
C ILE A 608 4.82 -10.16 30.62
N TRP A 609 3.56 -10.54 30.33
CA TRP A 609 2.62 -9.68 29.61
C TRP A 609 2.20 -8.48 30.49
N PRO A 610 2.34 -7.24 30.00
CA PRO A 610 1.95 -6.05 30.76
C PRO A 610 0.42 -5.91 30.86
N SER A 611 -0.06 -5.38 31.98
CA SER A 611 -1.50 -5.08 32.12
C SER A 611 -1.89 -3.81 31.37
N ASN A 612 -3.16 -3.71 30.95
CA ASN A 612 -3.68 -2.51 30.29
C ASN A 612 -3.59 -1.27 31.20
N LYS A 613 -3.75 -1.47 32.51
CA LYS A 613 -3.57 -0.40 33.49
C LYS A 613 -2.13 0.13 33.50
N GLU A 614 -1.14 -0.77 33.53
CA GLU A 614 0.26 -0.37 33.52
C GLU A 614 0.62 0.41 32.24
N ILE A 615 0.16 -0.06 31.08
CA ILE A 615 0.36 0.62 29.79
C ILE A 615 -0.25 2.03 29.84
N GLY A 616 -1.50 2.14 30.29
CA GLY A 616 -2.21 3.42 30.40
C GLY A 616 -1.52 4.41 31.34
N ASP A 617 -1.07 3.95 32.50
CA ASP A 617 -0.35 4.79 33.48
C ASP A 617 0.97 5.33 32.88
N VAL A 618 1.72 4.50 32.16
CA VAL A 618 2.99 4.90 31.50
C VAL A 618 2.74 5.90 30.37
N ILE A 619 1.72 5.69 29.53
CA ILE A 619 1.34 6.64 28.48
C ILE A 619 1.03 8.01 29.08
N ALA A 620 0.16 8.05 30.10
CA ALA A 620 -0.25 9.29 30.75
C ALA A 620 0.93 10.03 31.40
N ALA A 621 1.94 9.31 31.89
CA ALA A 621 3.13 9.90 32.50
C ALA A 621 4.17 10.41 31.48
N THR A 622 4.16 9.90 30.24
CA THR A 622 5.29 10.08 29.31
C THR A 622 4.94 10.92 28.08
N ILE A 623 3.74 10.79 27.54
CA ILE A 623 3.37 11.39 26.25
C ILE A 623 2.60 12.69 26.46
N GLY A 624 3.01 13.77 25.78
CA GLY A 624 2.34 15.06 25.85
C GLY A 624 2.58 15.97 24.64
N PRO A 625 1.81 17.06 24.49
CA PRO A 625 1.82 17.94 23.31
C PRO A 625 3.18 18.52 22.94
N GLU A 626 4.01 18.81 23.93
CA GLU A 626 5.32 19.44 23.77
C GLU A 626 6.27 18.53 22.96
N MET A 627 6.15 17.21 23.11
CA MET A 627 6.95 16.25 22.36
C MET A 627 6.66 16.31 20.85
N PHE A 628 5.38 16.41 20.48
CA PHE A 628 4.98 16.55 19.08
C PHE A 628 5.40 17.91 18.52
N LYS A 629 5.18 19.00 19.26
CA LYS A 629 5.59 20.35 18.84
C LYS A 629 7.09 20.43 18.57
N GLN A 630 7.92 19.84 19.43
CA GLN A 630 9.37 19.81 19.26
C GLN A 630 9.80 19.02 18.02
N ASN A 631 9.25 17.83 17.83
CA ASN A 631 9.61 16.97 16.69
C ASN A 631 9.16 17.52 15.34
N TYR A 632 8.01 18.20 15.30
CA TYR A 632 7.42 18.67 14.05
C TYR A 632 7.69 20.15 13.73
N ALA A 633 8.32 20.92 14.62
CA ALA A 633 8.68 22.31 14.36
C ALA A 633 9.55 22.48 13.10
N ASP A 634 10.45 21.53 12.84
CA ASP A 634 11.43 21.54 11.75
C ASP A 634 11.17 20.40 10.74
N VAL A 635 9.92 19.94 10.59
CA VAL A 635 9.56 18.74 9.78
C VAL A 635 10.06 18.78 8.32
N PHE A 636 10.22 19.98 7.73
CA PHE A 636 10.70 20.16 6.35
C PHE A 636 12.21 20.48 6.25
N LYS A 637 12.92 20.63 7.37
CA LYS A 637 14.30 21.14 7.40
C LYS A 637 15.35 20.11 6.97
N GLY A 638 15.16 18.86 7.36
CA GLY A 638 16.10 17.77 7.09
C GLY A 638 17.44 17.89 7.80
N ASP A 639 18.26 16.84 7.69
CA ASP A 639 19.60 16.81 8.28
C ASP A 639 20.65 17.49 7.39
N THR A 640 21.91 17.48 7.82
CA THR A 640 23.01 18.07 7.03
C THR A 640 23.24 17.33 5.71
N ARG A 641 22.96 16.02 5.64
CA ARG A 641 23.09 15.23 4.41
C ARG A 641 22.09 15.72 3.38
N TRP A 642 20.81 15.86 3.75
CA TRP A 642 19.74 16.39 2.89
C TRP A 642 20.04 17.80 2.39
N ASN A 643 20.43 18.69 3.30
CA ASN A 643 20.62 20.11 2.98
C ASN A 643 21.81 20.38 2.03
N THR A 644 22.75 19.44 1.95
CA THR A 644 23.97 19.55 1.11
C THR A 644 23.88 18.79 -0.21
N ILE A 645 22.77 18.09 -0.51
CA ILE A 645 22.59 17.38 -1.79
C ILE A 645 22.54 18.37 -2.95
N ALA A 646 23.42 18.19 -3.94
CA ALA A 646 23.35 18.95 -5.19
C ALA A 646 22.00 18.75 -5.86
N SER A 647 21.35 19.85 -6.25
CA SER A 647 20.03 19.83 -6.88
C SER A 647 20.03 20.88 -8.00
N PRO A 648 19.71 20.48 -9.24
CA PRO A 648 19.64 21.39 -10.38
C PRO A 648 18.70 22.57 -10.11
N ASP A 649 18.89 23.66 -10.85
CA ASP A 649 17.99 24.81 -10.88
C ASP A 649 17.25 24.87 -12.24
N GLY A 650 16.13 25.59 -12.29
CA GLY A 650 15.33 25.78 -13.52
C GLY A 650 13.99 25.04 -13.52
N ASN A 651 13.08 25.50 -14.39
CA ASN A 651 11.70 24.99 -14.48
C ASN A 651 11.59 23.70 -15.29
N LEU A 652 12.51 23.45 -16.22
CA LEU A 652 12.64 22.18 -16.95
C LEU A 652 13.73 21.34 -16.31
N TYR A 653 13.52 20.03 -16.25
CA TYR A 653 14.52 19.11 -15.72
C TYR A 653 15.59 18.81 -16.78
N GLU A 654 16.86 18.90 -16.39
CA GLU A 654 17.98 18.54 -17.27
C GLU A 654 18.19 17.02 -17.24
N TRP A 655 17.59 16.32 -18.21
CA TRP A 655 17.73 14.87 -18.35
C TRP A 655 19.17 14.47 -18.67
N SER A 656 19.66 13.41 -18.02
CA SER A 656 20.99 12.84 -18.27
C SER A 656 20.91 11.44 -18.84
N ASP A 657 21.48 11.21 -20.02
CA ASP A 657 21.55 9.89 -20.65
C ASP A 657 22.39 8.87 -19.84
N ALA A 658 23.28 9.37 -18.98
CA ALA A 658 24.08 8.57 -18.07
C ALA A 658 23.28 8.08 -16.85
N SER A 659 22.14 8.70 -16.55
CA SER A 659 21.32 8.34 -15.40
C SER A 659 20.78 6.91 -15.53
N THR A 660 20.84 6.18 -14.41
CA THR A 660 20.16 4.89 -14.25
C THR A 660 18.99 4.97 -13.26
N TYR A 661 18.62 6.18 -12.81
CA TYR A 661 17.53 6.41 -11.85
C TYR A 661 16.41 7.29 -12.40
N ILE A 662 16.74 8.33 -13.18
CA ILE A 662 15.81 9.34 -13.66
C ILE A 662 15.95 9.46 -15.19
N LYS A 663 14.89 9.14 -15.93
CA LYS A 663 14.87 9.18 -17.39
C LYS A 663 13.55 9.77 -17.87
N ASN A 664 13.59 10.49 -18.99
CA ASN A 664 12.37 11.00 -19.64
C ASN A 664 11.57 9.80 -20.21
N PRO A 665 10.34 9.57 -19.74
CA PRO A 665 9.53 8.46 -20.19
C PRO A 665 8.93 8.73 -21.59
N PRO A 666 8.69 7.69 -22.40
CA PRO A 666 8.28 7.85 -23.80
C PRO A 666 6.76 8.12 -23.99
N TYR A 667 5.97 8.26 -22.92
CA TYR A 667 4.49 8.27 -23.02
C TYR A 667 3.90 9.47 -23.76
N PHE A 668 4.65 10.56 -23.90
CA PHE A 668 4.23 11.78 -24.60
C PHE A 668 4.91 11.93 -25.98
N ASP A 669 5.73 10.97 -26.40
CA ASP A 669 6.43 11.03 -27.68
C ASP A 669 5.46 11.03 -28.86
N GLY A 670 5.58 12.01 -29.75
CA GLY A 670 4.71 12.17 -30.92
C GLY A 670 3.28 12.62 -30.59
N MET A 671 3.00 13.03 -29.35
CA MET A 671 1.69 13.53 -28.96
C MET A 671 1.31 14.80 -29.73
N THR A 672 0.04 14.90 -30.13
CA THR A 672 -0.53 16.09 -30.80
C THR A 672 -1.80 16.56 -30.09
N MET A 673 -2.29 17.75 -30.45
CA MET A 673 -3.57 18.28 -29.96
C MET A 673 -4.79 17.47 -30.44
N GLN A 674 -4.65 16.65 -31.49
CA GLN A 674 -5.73 15.79 -31.98
C GLN A 674 -5.90 14.57 -31.05
N THR A 675 -7.16 14.23 -30.78
CA THR A 675 -7.54 13.04 -30.00
C THR A 675 -7.60 11.80 -30.90
N GLY A 676 -7.36 10.61 -30.33
CA GLY A 676 -7.47 9.35 -31.06
C GLY A 676 -8.91 8.80 -31.10
N SER A 677 -9.02 7.52 -31.44
CA SER A 677 -10.23 6.69 -31.34
C SER A 677 -9.95 5.44 -30.51
N ILE A 678 -11.02 4.78 -30.05
CA ILE A 678 -10.96 3.49 -29.35
C ILE A 678 -11.25 2.38 -30.37
N ASP A 679 -10.18 1.86 -30.96
CA ASP A 679 -10.24 0.89 -32.03
C ASP A 679 -10.32 -0.55 -31.52
N ASP A 680 -10.93 -1.42 -32.32
CA ASP A 680 -10.91 -2.88 -32.12
C ASP A 680 -9.46 -3.42 -32.15
N VAL A 681 -9.19 -4.46 -31.37
CA VAL A 681 -7.86 -5.07 -31.27
C VAL A 681 -7.81 -6.32 -32.14
N HIS A 682 -6.91 -6.35 -33.12
CA HIS A 682 -6.81 -7.46 -34.07
C HIS A 682 -5.49 -8.20 -33.98
N GLY A 683 -5.54 -9.53 -34.12
CA GLY A 683 -4.35 -10.36 -34.26
C GLY A 683 -3.42 -10.36 -33.03
N ALA A 684 -3.95 -10.13 -31.82
CA ALA A 684 -3.12 -10.04 -30.63
C ALA A 684 -2.65 -11.41 -30.12
N ARG A 685 -1.48 -11.45 -29.48
CA ARG A 685 -0.97 -12.65 -28.79
C ARG A 685 -1.14 -12.56 -27.29
N VAL A 686 -1.39 -13.69 -26.65
CA VAL A 686 -1.45 -13.78 -25.18
C VAL A 686 -0.03 -13.69 -24.61
N MET A 687 0.26 -12.60 -23.89
CA MET A 687 1.56 -12.39 -23.24
C MET A 687 1.68 -13.19 -21.94
N GLY A 688 0.57 -13.40 -21.23
CA GLY A 688 0.55 -14.20 -20.01
C GLY A 688 -0.86 -14.72 -19.71
N LEU A 689 -0.93 -15.96 -19.24
CA LEU A 689 -2.14 -16.59 -18.73
C LEU A 689 -1.95 -16.83 -17.23
N PHE A 690 -2.61 -16.04 -16.40
CA PHE A 690 -2.41 -16.04 -14.96
C PHE A 690 -3.66 -16.53 -14.22
N GLY A 691 -3.45 -17.05 -13.01
CA GLY A 691 -4.54 -17.48 -12.12
C GLY A 691 -5.13 -16.33 -11.30
N ASP A 692 -5.69 -16.68 -10.14
CA ASP A 692 -6.30 -15.74 -9.19
C ASP A 692 -5.26 -14.94 -8.38
N SER A 693 -5.71 -13.80 -7.86
CA SER A 693 -5.02 -12.94 -6.89
C SER A 693 -3.61 -12.53 -7.31
N ILE A 694 -3.41 -12.25 -8.60
CA ILE A 694 -2.17 -11.67 -9.11
C ILE A 694 -2.00 -10.25 -8.56
N THR A 695 -1.18 -10.13 -7.53
CA THR A 695 -0.88 -8.85 -6.89
C THR A 695 -0.11 -7.88 -7.79
N THR A 696 -0.16 -6.58 -7.48
CA THR A 696 0.71 -5.59 -8.14
C THR A 696 2.20 -5.80 -7.87
N ASP A 697 2.59 -6.55 -6.83
CA ASP A 697 3.98 -6.99 -6.62
C ASP A 697 4.40 -8.08 -7.63
N HIS A 698 3.46 -8.89 -8.15
CA HIS A 698 3.75 -9.81 -9.26
C HIS A 698 3.92 -9.06 -10.58
N ILE A 699 3.05 -8.09 -10.86
CA ILE A 699 3.04 -7.29 -12.09
C ILE A 699 4.23 -6.31 -12.12
N SER A 700 4.49 -5.62 -11.00
CA SER A 700 5.57 -4.64 -10.86
C SER A 700 6.26 -4.83 -9.50
N PRO A 701 7.26 -5.73 -9.42
CA PRO A 701 8.02 -5.97 -8.20
C PRO A 701 8.73 -4.68 -7.75
N ALA A 702 8.87 -4.49 -6.44
CA ALA A 702 9.61 -3.35 -5.87
C ALA A 702 10.91 -3.76 -5.17
N GLY A 703 11.14 -5.06 -4.93
CA GLY A 703 12.29 -5.58 -4.21
C GLY A 703 13.55 -5.74 -5.08
N ASN A 704 14.38 -6.72 -4.71
CA ASN A 704 15.69 -6.96 -5.33
C ASN A 704 15.62 -7.24 -6.83
N ILE A 705 16.61 -6.73 -7.55
CA ILE A 705 16.84 -7.00 -8.98
C ILE A 705 17.82 -8.17 -9.10
N LYS A 706 17.40 -9.27 -9.73
CA LYS A 706 18.29 -10.40 -10.01
C LYS A 706 19.32 -10.06 -11.09
N LYS A 707 20.57 -10.51 -10.91
CA LYS A 707 21.70 -10.30 -11.83
C LYS A 707 21.44 -10.79 -13.25
N ASP A 708 20.79 -11.94 -13.38
CA ASP A 708 20.48 -12.59 -14.64
C ASP A 708 19.15 -12.14 -15.26
N SER A 709 18.38 -11.30 -14.56
CA SER A 709 17.13 -10.75 -15.11
C SER A 709 17.39 -9.71 -16.21
N PRO A 710 16.42 -9.43 -17.11
CA PRO A 710 16.57 -8.40 -18.14
C PRO A 710 17.03 -7.04 -17.58
N ALA A 711 16.48 -6.62 -16.43
CA ALA A 711 16.88 -5.38 -15.76
C ALA A 711 18.30 -5.45 -15.19
N GLY A 712 18.69 -6.60 -14.62
CA GLY A 712 20.05 -6.81 -14.11
C GLY A 712 21.11 -6.78 -15.22
N ARG A 713 20.82 -7.37 -16.38
CA ARG A 713 21.69 -7.32 -17.56
C ARG A 713 21.85 -5.88 -18.07
N PHE A 714 20.75 -5.15 -18.21
CA PHE A 714 20.76 -3.74 -18.60
C PHE A 714 21.61 -2.87 -17.65
N LEU A 715 21.44 -3.03 -16.33
CA LEU A 715 22.23 -2.29 -15.35
C LEU A 715 23.73 -2.59 -15.44
N GLN A 716 24.11 -3.85 -15.65
CA GLN A 716 25.51 -4.24 -15.86
C GLN A 716 26.09 -3.67 -17.16
N GLU A 717 25.31 -3.67 -18.25
CA GLU A 717 25.70 -3.03 -19.53
C GLU A 717 25.93 -1.52 -19.36
N ARG A 718 25.21 -0.88 -18.42
CA ARG A 718 25.41 0.52 -18.02
C ARG A 718 26.52 0.70 -16.96
N GLY A 719 27.26 -0.35 -16.60
CA GLY A 719 28.39 -0.30 -15.66
C GLY A 719 28.01 -0.39 -14.17
N VAL A 720 26.73 -0.59 -13.84
CA VAL A 720 26.27 -0.73 -12.44
C VAL A 720 26.58 -2.14 -11.92
N GLN A 721 27.25 -2.22 -10.76
CA GLN A 721 27.57 -3.50 -10.15
C GLN A 721 26.34 -4.10 -9.44
N PRO A 722 26.24 -5.45 -9.31
CA PRO A 722 25.09 -6.09 -8.66
C PRO A 722 24.80 -5.60 -7.23
N ALA A 723 25.83 -5.23 -6.46
CA ALA A 723 25.67 -4.65 -5.12
C ALA A 723 24.99 -3.26 -5.15
N ASP A 724 25.09 -2.55 -6.27
CA ASP A 724 24.58 -1.19 -6.49
C ASP A 724 23.30 -1.15 -7.34
N PHE A 725 22.72 -2.31 -7.66
CA PHE A 725 21.43 -2.35 -8.36
C PHE A 725 20.33 -1.64 -7.60
N ASN A 726 20.42 -1.61 -6.26
CA ASN A 726 19.35 -1.16 -5.37
C ASN A 726 18.08 -2.01 -5.64
N SER A 727 16.88 -1.46 -5.45
CA SER A 727 15.62 -2.19 -5.65
C SER A 727 14.87 -1.68 -6.89
N TYR A 728 13.95 -2.48 -7.44
CA TYR A 728 13.03 -2.00 -8.48
C TYR A 728 12.25 -0.75 -8.02
N GLY A 729 11.85 -0.69 -6.74
CA GLY A 729 11.15 0.47 -6.18
C GLY A 729 11.97 1.76 -6.28
N SER A 730 13.29 1.68 -6.07
CA SER A 730 14.20 2.82 -6.22
C SER A 730 14.37 3.26 -7.69
N ARG A 731 14.15 2.37 -8.66
CA ARG A 731 14.40 2.59 -10.10
C ARG A 731 13.19 3.13 -10.86
N ARG A 732 12.13 3.53 -10.15
CA ARG A 732 10.86 3.94 -10.74
C ARG A 732 10.87 5.24 -11.55
N GLY A 733 11.90 6.06 -11.41
CA GLY A 733 12.11 7.19 -12.31
C GLY A 733 12.71 6.80 -13.66
N ASN A 734 13.01 5.52 -13.90
CA ASN A 734 13.67 5.03 -15.10
C ASN A 734 12.85 3.92 -15.77
N ASP A 735 12.24 4.24 -16.92
CA ASP A 735 11.39 3.31 -17.66
C ASP A 735 12.17 2.13 -18.24
N ASP A 736 13.44 2.29 -18.61
CA ASP A 736 14.25 1.18 -19.12
C ASP A 736 14.36 0.04 -18.11
N VAL A 737 14.52 0.37 -16.82
CA VAL A 737 14.59 -0.64 -15.75
C VAL A 737 13.21 -1.20 -15.44
N MET A 738 12.19 -0.34 -15.33
CA MET A 738 10.88 -0.76 -14.85
C MET A 738 10.10 -1.61 -15.86
N VAL A 739 10.23 -1.34 -17.16
CA VAL A 739 9.62 -2.18 -18.21
C VAL A 739 10.25 -3.57 -18.19
N ARG A 740 11.57 -3.67 -18.01
CA ARG A 740 12.30 -4.92 -17.84
C ARG A 740 11.92 -5.68 -16.57
N GLY A 741 11.49 -4.96 -15.54
CA GLY A 741 10.97 -5.53 -14.29
C GLY A 741 9.50 -5.95 -14.34
N THR A 742 8.75 -5.58 -15.38
CA THR A 742 7.31 -5.86 -15.46
C THR A 742 7.06 -7.36 -15.67
N PHE A 743 6.24 -7.95 -14.80
CA PHE A 743 6.02 -9.39 -14.64
C PHE A 743 7.29 -10.21 -14.33
N ALA A 744 8.37 -9.58 -13.85
CA ALA A 744 9.63 -10.26 -13.54
C ALA A 744 9.69 -10.84 -12.11
N ASN A 745 8.57 -10.84 -11.38
CA ASN A 745 8.53 -11.41 -10.03
C ASN A 745 8.84 -12.91 -10.06
N ILE A 746 9.70 -13.36 -9.15
CA ILE A 746 10.18 -14.75 -9.11
C ILE A 746 9.11 -15.76 -8.69
N ARG A 747 7.99 -15.30 -8.12
CA ARG A 747 6.86 -16.11 -7.65
C ARG A 747 5.64 -16.03 -8.55
N ILE A 748 5.66 -15.22 -9.62
CA ILE A 748 4.54 -15.18 -10.57
C ILE A 748 4.40 -16.55 -11.25
N LYS A 749 3.17 -17.02 -11.44
CA LYS A 749 2.88 -18.33 -12.03
C LYS A 749 2.14 -18.15 -13.34
N ASN A 750 2.82 -18.41 -14.45
CA ASN A 750 2.20 -18.43 -15.76
C ASN A 750 1.66 -19.84 -16.04
N LEU A 751 0.34 -19.96 -16.21
CA LEU A 751 -0.35 -21.24 -16.38
C LEU A 751 -0.05 -21.91 -17.73
N MET A 752 0.53 -21.19 -18.69
CA MET A 752 1.12 -21.77 -19.91
C MET A 752 2.17 -22.87 -19.60
N PHE A 753 2.80 -22.80 -18.42
CA PHE A 753 3.80 -23.77 -17.95
C PHE A 753 3.29 -24.63 -16.80
N GLY A 754 1.97 -24.83 -16.69
CA GLY A 754 1.39 -25.61 -15.58
C GLY A 754 1.59 -24.98 -14.19
N GLY A 755 1.80 -23.66 -14.14
CA GLY A 755 1.98 -22.92 -12.88
C GLY A 755 3.41 -22.90 -12.34
N GLU A 756 4.41 -23.14 -13.19
CA GLU A 756 5.83 -22.90 -12.89
C GLU A 756 6.04 -21.45 -12.40
N GLU A 757 6.86 -21.27 -11.36
CA GLU A 757 7.22 -19.96 -10.82
C GLU A 757 8.30 -19.27 -11.65
N GLY A 758 8.06 -18.02 -12.03
CA GLY A 758 9.01 -17.15 -12.72
C GLY A 758 8.36 -16.28 -13.80
N GLY A 759 8.98 -15.14 -14.08
CA GLY A 759 8.52 -14.15 -15.06
C GLY A 759 8.77 -14.53 -16.52
N ASN A 760 8.34 -15.72 -16.93
CA ASN A 760 8.55 -16.27 -18.27
C ASN A 760 7.24 -16.39 -19.06
N THR A 761 7.35 -16.46 -20.39
CA THR A 761 6.25 -16.67 -21.33
C THR A 761 6.71 -17.39 -22.60
N LEU A 762 5.78 -17.70 -23.49
CA LEU A 762 6.04 -18.28 -24.81
C LEU A 762 5.97 -17.21 -25.90
N TYR A 763 7.07 -17.02 -26.63
CA TYR A 763 7.11 -16.23 -27.86
C TYR A 763 6.83 -17.13 -29.07
N TYR A 764 5.89 -16.73 -29.92
CA TYR A 764 5.53 -17.42 -31.16
C TYR A 764 6.11 -16.63 -32.36
N PRO A 765 7.15 -17.14 -33.05
CA PRO A 765 7.80 -16.42 -34.14
C PRO A 765 6.85 -16.12 -35.30
N ALA A 766 6.92 -14.90 -35.84
CA ALA A 766 6.13 -14.48 -37.00
C ALA A 766 6.39 -15.34 -38.26
N ALA A 767 7.62 -15.84 -38.41
CA ALA A 767 8.02 -16.71 -39.51
C ALA A 767 7.49 -18.16 -39.40
N GLY A 768 6.75 -18.48 -38.33
CA GLY A 768 6.41 -19.85 -37.96
C GLY A 768 7.60 -20.57 -37.30
N GLY A 769 7.30 -21.58 -36.47
CA GLY A 769 8.33 -22.32 -35.73
C GLY A 769 7.85 -22.81 -34.36
N GLN A 770 8.76 -23.43 -33.62
CA GLN A 770 8.48 -23.83 -32.24
C GLN A 770 8.44 -22.61 -31.32
N PRO A 771 7.50 -22.54 -30.37
CA PRO A 771 7.46 -21.46 -29.39
C PRO A 771 8.73 -21.42 -28.54
N GLU A 772 9.24 -20.23 -28.27
CA GLU A 772 10.43 -20.01 -27.45
C GLU A 772 10.02 -19.59 -26.03
N LYS A 773 10.53 -20.27 -25.01
CA LYS A 773 10.39 -19.83 -23.61
C LYS A 773 11.39 -18.70 -23.33
N LEU A 774 10.86 -17.50 -23.06
CA LEU A 774 11.66 -16.29 -22.81
C LEU A 774 11.15 -15.57 -21.56
N ALA A 775 11.97 -14.67 -21.00
CA ALA A 775 11.47 -13.69 -20.05
C ALA A 775 10.41 -12.81 -20.73
N ILE A 776 9.38 -12.39 -19.98
CA ILE A 776 8.26 -11.61 -20.53
C ILE A 776 8.72 -10.36 -21.28
N TYR A 777 9.70 -9.62 -20.73
CA TYR A 777 10.29 -8.46 -21.40
C TYR A 777 10.92 -8.83 -22.77
N ASP A 778 11.73 -9.88 -22.81
CA ASP A 778 12.44 -10.28 -24.03
C ASP A 778 11.44 -10.72 -25.12
N ALA A 779 10.39 -11.46 -24.74
CA ALA A 779 9.28 -11.81 -25.65
C ALA A 779 8.51 -10.58 -26.14
N ALA A 780 8.20 -9.63 -25.25
CA ALA A 780 7.49 -8.39 -25.57
C ALA A 780 8.25 -7.55 -26.60
N MET A 781 9.58 -7.44 -26.47
CA MET A 781 10.40 -6.70 -27.42
C MET A 781 10.43 -7.38 -28.80
N LYS A 782 10.43 -8.72 -28.87
CA LYS A 782 10.28 -9.44 -30.15
C LYS A 782 8.92 -9.18 -30.80
N TYR A 783 7.82 -9.30 -30.05
CA TYR A 783 6.48 -8.99 -30.57
C TYR A 783 6.33 -7.53 -31.02
N LYS A 784 6.96 -6.58 -30.31
CA LYS A 784 7.00 -5.17 -30.72
C LYS A 784 7.72 -4.99 -32.06
N ALA A 785 8.84 -5.69 -32.28
CA ALA A 785 9.53 -5.69 -33.57
C ALA A 785 8.68 -6.30 -34.69
N ASP A 786 7.92 -7.35 -34.38
CA ASP A 786 6.98 -8.01 -35.29
C ASP A 786 5.66 -7.22 -35.50
N LYS A 787 5.47 -6.10 -34.78
CA LYS A 787 4.24 -5.28 -34.76
C LYS A 787 2.98 -6.05 -34.37
N VAL A 788 3.13 -7.01 -33.46
CA VAL A 788 2.03 -7.84 -32.94
C VAL A 788 1.51 -7.23 -31.62
N PRO A 789 0.21 -6.91 -31.52
CA PRO A 789 -0.38 -6.44 -30.27
C PRO A 789 -0.46 -7.57 -29.24
N LEU A 790 -0.54 -7.21 -27.96
CA LEU A 790 -0.53 -8.18 -26.86
C LEU A 790 -1.74 -8.05 -25.96
N VAL A 791 -2.15 -9.17 -25.35
CA VAL A 791 -3.18 -9.21 -24.31
C VAL A 791 -2.73 -10.06 -23.13
N VAL A 792 -3.30 -9.81 -21.95
CA VAL A 792 -3.11 -10.64 -20.75
C VAL A 792 -4.43 -11.28 -20.36
N LEU A 793 -4.39 -12.56 -19.97
CA LEU A 793 -5.52 -13.29 -19.39
C LEU A 793 -5.25 -13.53 -17.90
N ALA A 794 -6.24 -13.30 -17.04
CA ALA A 794 -6.11 -13.48 -15.59
C ALA A 794 -7.37 -14.03 -14.92
N GLY A 795 -7.21 -14.58 -13.72
CA GLY A 795 -8.32 -15.00 -12.86
C GLY A 795 -8.96 -13.84 -12.09
N LYS A 796 -9.40 -14.13 -10.86
CA LYS A 796 -10.05 -13.17 -9.95
C LYS A 796 -9.04 -12.25 -9.28
N GLU A 797 -9.50 -11.07 -8.87
CA GLU A 797 -8.74 -10.09 -8.07
C GLU A 797 -7.41 -9.67 -8.72
N TYR A 798 -7.40 -9.53 -10.06
CA TYR A 798 -6.21 -9.11 -10.79
C TYR A 798 -5.79 -7.69 -10.38
N GLY A 799 -4.53 -7.54 -9.99
CA GLY A 799 -3.97 -6.28 -9.51
C GLY A 799 -4.18 -5.98 -8.03
N THR A 800 -4.43 -6.98 -7.18
CA THR A 800 -4.61 -6.74 -5.74
C THR A 800 -3.35 -6.19 -5.06
N GLY A 801 -3.50 -5.31 -4.05
CA GLY A 801 -2.39 -4.85 -3.20
C GLY A 801 -2.00 -3.38 -3.38
N SER A 802 -0.72 -3.11 -3.69
CA SER A 802 -0.15 -1.75 -3.68
C SER A 802 -0.70 -0.88 -4.82
N SER A 803 -0.86 0.42 -4.60
CA SER A 803 -1.40 1.40 -5.56
C SER A 803 -0.47 1.78 -6.73
N ARG A 804 0.47 0.91 -7.09
CA ARG A 804 1.59 1.23 -7.99
C ARG A 804 1.12 1.37 -9.43
N ASP A 805 1.25 2.56 -9.99
CA ASP A 805 0.96 2.87 -11.40
C ASP A 805 1.90 2.17 -12.39
N TRP A 806 3.12 1.82 -11.97
CA TRP A 806 4.05 1.01 -12.77
C TRP A 806 3.50 -0.35 -13.19
N ALA A 807 2.52 -0.89 -12.47
CA ALA A 807 1.80 -2.09 -12.90
C ALA A 807 0.99 -1.85 -14.19
N ALA A 808 0.54 -0.63 -14.46
CA ALA A 808 -0.14 -0.25 -15.70
C ALA A 808 0.83 0.35 -16.72
N LYS A 809 1.72 1.26 -16.31
CA LYS A 809 2.76 1.87 -17.17
C LYS A 809 3.64 0.81 -17.82
N GLY A 810 4.11 -0.18 -17.04
CA GLY A 810 4.90 -1.30 -17.53
C GLY A 810 4.12 -2.16 -18.52
N THR A 811 2.86 -2.47 -18.20
CA THR A 811 1.95 -3.25 -19.06
C THR A 811 1.78 -2.57 -20.43
N LEU A 812 1.54 -1.26 -20.46
CA LEU A 812 1.46 -0.49 -21.71
C LEU A 812 2.78 -0.55 -22.50
N LEU A 813 3.93 -0.31 -21.85
CA LEU A 813 5.23 -0.26 -22.54
C LEU A 813 5.73 -1.61 -23.05
N LEU A 814 5.26 -2.71 -22.47
CA LEU A 814 5.43 -4.04 -23.05
C LEU A 814 4.62 -4.22 -24.35
N GLY A 815 3.66 -3.34 -24.64
CA GLY A 815 2.82 -3.41 -25.85
C GLY A 815 1.46 -4.08 -25.61
N VAL A 816 1.05 -4.28 -24.36
CA VAL A 816 -0.25 -4.85 -24.01
C VAL A 816 -1.36 -3.83 -24.28
N LYS A 817 -2.36 -4.24 -25.07
CA LYS A 817 -3.51 -3.43 -25.45
C LYS A 817 -4.73 -3.67 -24.57
N ALA A 818 -4.90 -4.90 -24.07
CA ALA A 818 -6.02 -5.25 -23.21
C ALA A 818 -5.63 -6.30 -22.15
N VAL A 819 -6.34 -6.27 -21.03
CA VAL A 819 -6.30 -7.30 -19.99
C VAL A 819 -7.71 -7.88 -19.85
N ILE A 820 -7.86 -9.20 -19.95
CA ILE A 820 -9.12 -9.91 -19.74
C ILE A 820 -9.03 -10.70 -18.43
N ALA A 821 -9.81 -10.32 -17.42
CA ALA A 821 -9.78 -10.95 -16.09
C ALA A 821 -11.17 -11.38 -15.62
N GLU A 822 -11.26 -12.29 -14.64
CA GLU A 822 -12.55 -12.59 -14.00
C GLU A 822 -13.03 -11.43 -13.12
N SER A 823 -12.09 -10.74 -12.47
CA SER A 823 -12.34 -9.49 -11.74
C SER A 823 -11.04 -8.71 -11.51
N PHE A 824 -11.16 -7.40 -11.28
CA PHE A 824 -10.04 -6.50 -11.00
C PHE A 824 -10.13 -5.92 -9.58
N GLU A 825 -8.97 -5.58 -9.00
CA GLU A 825 -8.92 -4.63 -7.89
C GLU A 825 -9.14 -3.19 -8.42
N ARG A 826 -9.81 -2.34 -7.64
CA ARG A 826 -10.27 -1.00 -8.02
C ARG A 826 -9.14 -0.10 -8.53
N ILE A 827 -8.07 0.07 -7.74
CA ILE A 827 -6.95 0.97 -8.07
C ILE A 827 -6.25 0.49 -9.33
N HIS A 828 -6.00 -0.83 -9.45
CA HIS A 828 -5.31 -1.35 -10.62
C HIS A 828 -6.12 -1.16 -11.90
N ARG A 829 -7.45 -1.40 -11.86
CA ARG A 829 -8.33 -1.12 -13.01
C ARG A 829 -8.28 0.35 -13.41
N SER A 830 -8.37 1.28 -12.45
CA SER A 830 -8.24 2.72 -12.75
C SER A 830 -6.88 3.06 -13.37
N ASN A 831 -5.79 2.46 -12.89
CA ASN A 831 -4.46 2.67 -13.46
C ASN A 831 -4.35 2.16 -14.92
N LEU A 832 -4.97 1.01 -15.24
CA LEU A 832 -5.03 0.49 -16.62
C LEU A 832 -5.74 1.48 -17.55
N VAL A 833 -6.93 1.96 -17.15
CA VAL A 833 -7.68 2.98 -17.89
C VAL A 833 -6.86 4.26 -18.04
N GLY A 834 -6.26 4.74 -16.95
CA GLY A 834 -5.44 5.95 -16.93
C GLY A 834 -4.20 5.91 -17.83
N MET A 835 -3.71 4.71 -18.18
CA MET A 835 -2.62 4.51 -19.13
C MET A 835 -3.09 4.12 -20.55
N GLY A 836 -4.39 3.91 -20.78
CA GLY A 836 -4.89 3.45 -22.08
C GLY A 836 -4.71 1.96 -22.36
N VAL A 837 -4.66 1.11 -21.32
CA VAL A 837 -4.75 -0.35 -21.43
C VAL A 837 -6.18 -0.78 -21.13
N LEU A 838 -6.85 -1.48 -22.06
CA LEU A 838 -8.29 -1.78 -21.95
C LEU A 838 -8.57 -2.90 -20.93
N PRO A 839 -9.25 -2.62 -19.80
CA PRO A 839 -9.69 -3.66 -18.88
C PRO A 839 -11.00 -4.29 -19.38
N LEU A 840 -11.01 -5.61 -19.51
CA LEU A 840 -12.13 -6.42 -19.95
C LEU A 840 -12.42 -7.50 -18.91
N GLN A 841 -13.70 -7.75 -18.64
CA GLN A 841 -14.11 -8.75 -17.66
C GLN A 841 -14.85 -9.90 -18.34
N PHE A 842 -14.50 -11.14 -18.01
CA PHE A 842 -15.29 -12.32 -18.42
C PHE A 842 -16.74 -12.20 -17.92
N ARG A 843 -17.68 -12.84 -18.62
CA ARG A 843 -19.06 -12.92 -18.13
C ARG A 843 -19.11 -13.81 -16.89
N ASN A 844 -20.14 -13.62 -16.07
CA ASN A 844 -20.31 -14.38 -14.83
C ASN A 844 -20.29 -15.89 -15.10
N GLY A 845 -19.37 -16.61 -14.44
CA GLY A 845 -19.20 -18.05 -14.59
C GLY A 845 -18.26 -18.47 -15.72
N GLU A 846 -17.73 -17.53 -16.50
CA GLU A 846 -16.74 -17.80 -17.54
C GLU A 846 -15.33 -17.40 -17.10
N ASN A 847 -14.33 -18.17 -17.55
CA ASN A 847 -12.92 -17.84 -17.42
C ASN A 847 -12.08 -18.56 -18.48
N ALA A 848 -10.76 -18.35 -18.47
CA ALA A 848 -9.87 -18.99 -19.43
C ALA A 848 -10.00 -20.53 -19.43
N GLN A 849 -10.11 -21.16 -18.26
CA GLN A 849 -10.25 -22.61 -18.14
C GLN A 849 -11.58 -23.12 -18.70
N SER A 850 -12.71 -22.50 -18.33
CA SER A 850 -14.04 -22.91 -18.78
C SER A 850 -14.23 -22.72 -20.29
N LEU A 851 -13.49 -21.78 -20.88
CA LEU A 851 -13.48 -21.49 -22.31
C LEU A 851 -12.44 -22.31 -23.09
N GLY A 852 -11.56 -23.06 -22.42
CA GLY A 852 -10.53 -23.89 -23.03
C GLY A 852 -9.35 -23.11 -23.62
N LEU A 853 -9.09 -21.92 -23.08
CA LEU A 853 -7.99 -21.04 -23.49
C LEU A 853 -6.69 -21.50 -22.83
N ASP A 854 -5.66 -21.77 -23.63
CA ASP A 854 -4.35 -22.25 -23.15
C ASP A 854 -3.22 -21.23 -23.34
N GLY A 855 -3.52 -20.09 -23.98
CA GLY A 855 -2.58 -18.99 -24.22
C GLY A 855 -1.85 -19.09 -25.57
N SER A 856 -2.05 -20.17 -26.34
CA SER A 856 -1.48 -20.29 -27.69
C SER A 856 -2.26 -19.52 -28.76
N GLU A 857 -3.43 -19.00 -28.41
CA GLU A 857 -4.37 -18.39 -29.35
C GLU A 857 -3.90 -17.03 -29.87
N VAL A 858 -4.42 -16.69 -31.05
CA VAL A 858 -4.49 -15.32 -31.56
C VAL A 858 -5.85 -14.74 -31.18
N ILE A 859 -5.86 -13.54 -30.62
CA ILE A 859 -7.03 -12.89 -30.03
C ILE A 859 -7.45 -11.68 -30.88
N ASP A 860 -8.71 -11.67 -31.30
CA ASP A 860 -9.40 -10.49 -31.82
C ASP A 860 -10.44 -10.02 -30.79
N ILE A 861 -10.50 -8.70 -30.54
CA ILE A 861 -11.49 -8.05 -29.66
C ILE A 861 -12.22 -7.02 -30.51
N THR A 862 -13.50 -7.26 -30.76
CA THR A 862 -14.31 -6.45 -31.68
C THR A 862 -15.57 -5.90 -31.06
N GLY A 863 -16.10 -4.82 -31.64
CA GLY A 863 -17.37 -4.22 -31.23
C GLY A 863 -17.22 -3.18 -30.13
N LEU A 864 -16.05 -2.54 -30.00
CA LEU A 864 -15.83 -1.49 -29.00
C LEU A 864 -16.60 -0.20 -29.31
N GLN A 865 -16.89 0.06 -30.59
CA GLN A 865 -17.70 1.21 -31.04
C GLN A 865 -17.20 2.55 -30.47
N ASP A 866 -15.89 2.81 -30.57
CA ASP A 866 -15.26 4.01 -29.99
C ASP A 866 -15.56 4.22 -28.48
N GLY A 867 -15.70 3.12 -27.75
CA GLY A 867 -16.01 3.11 -26.30
C GLY A 867 -17.48 3.28 -25.95
N ALA A 868 -18.38 3.38 -26.93
CA ALA A 868 -19.81 3.43 -26.68
C ALA A 868 -20.37 2.09 -26.18
N SER A 869 -19.73 0.97 -26.53
CA SER A 869 -20.19 -0.35 -26.14
C SER A 869 -19.75 -0.72 -24.72
N LYS A 870 -20.68 -1.30 -23.94
CA LYS A 870 -20.39 -1.93 -22.64
C LYS A 870 -20.00 -3.40 -22.76
N ARG A 871 -19.96 -3.94 -23.99
CA ARG A 871 -19.57 -5.33 -24.29
C ARG A 871 -18.66 -5.40 -25.50
N ALA A 872 -17.76 -6.38 -25.52
CA ALA A 872 -16.95 -6.69 -26.68
C ALA A 872 -17.05 -8.19 -26.99
N THR A 873 -16.88 -8.55 -28.26
CA THR A 873 -16.77 -9.96 -28.69
C THR A 873 -15.30 -10.31 -28.81
N VAL A 874 -14.89 -11.39 -28.14
CA VAL A 874 -13.54 -11.95 -28.22
C VAL A 874 -13.58 -13.19 -29.09
N THR A 875 -12.70 -13.25 -30.09
CA THR A 875 -12.46 -14.46 -30.89
C THR A 875 -11.03 -14.93 -30.67
N ALA A 876 -10.89 -16.11 -30.08
CA ALA A 876 -9.62 -16.78 -29.85
C ALA A 876 -9.42 -17.87 -30.91
N THR A 877 -8.36 -17.77 -31.71
CA THR A 877 -8.06 -18.69 -32.81
C THR A 877 -6.77 -19.46 -32.54
N LYS A 878 -6.83 -20.80 -32.52
CA LYS A 878 -5.66 -21.69 -32.39
C LYS A 878 -4.95 -21.89 -33.73
N ALA A 879 -3.72 -22.43 -33.68
CA ALA A 879 -2.90 -22.69 -34.86
C ALA A 879 -3.54 -23.68 -35.86
N ASP A 880 -4.41 -24.59 -35.39
CA ASP A 880 -5.17 -25.52 -36.22
C ASP A 880 -6.41 -24.88 -36.88
N GLY A 881 -6.67 -23.60 -36.62
CA GLY A 881 -7.83 -22.86 -37.10
C GLY A 881 -9.07 -22.99 -36.21
N THR A 882 -9.02 -23.76 -35.12
CA THR A 882 -10.12 -23.86 -34.15
C THR A 882 -10.38 -22.49 -33.53
N LYS A 883 -11.65 -22.06 -33.57
CA LYS A 883 -12.09 -20.76 -33.03
C LYS A 883 -12.98 -20.94 -31.82
N LYS A 884 -12.74 -20.13 -30.79
CA LYS A 884 -13.63 -19.94 -29.65
C LYS A 884 -14.05 -18.48 -29.60
N THR A 885 -15.36 -18.24 -29.64
CA THR A 885 -15.94 -16.89 -29.55
C THR A 885 -16.75 -16.76 -28.27
N PHE A 886 -16.59 -15.65 -27.55
CA PHE A 886 -17.29 -15.34 -26.31
C PHE A 886 -17.44 -13.82 -26.13
N GLU A 887 -18.32 -13.40 -25.22
CA GLU A 887 -18.51 -11.99 -24.88
C GLU A 887 -17.73 -11.62 -23.63
N VAL A 888 -17.29 -10.37 -23.53
CA VAL A 888 -16.70 -9.77 -22.32
C VAL A 888 -17.36 -8.43 -22.02
N SER A 889 -17.36 -8.03 -20.76
CA SER A 889 -17.77 -6.69 -20.31
C SER A 889 -16.62 -5.71 -20.47
N VAL A 890 -16.89 -4.53 -21.03
CA VAL A 890 -15.92 -3.43 -21.16
C VAL A 890 -15.92 -2.63 -19.86
N MET A 891 -14.77 -2.55 -19.19
CA MET A 891 -14.66 -1.98 -17.83
C MET A 891 -14.27 -0.48 -17.83
N LEU A 892 -14.71 0.25 -18.87
CA LEU A 892 -14.78 1.71 -18.90
C LEU A 892 -16.12 2.12 -18.27
N LEU A 893 -16.08 2.45 -16.98
CA LEU A 893 -17.27 2.53 -16.14
C LEU A 893 -18.02 3.85 -16.33
N THR A 894 -17.29 4.94 -16.54
CA THR A 894 -17.87 6.28 -16.67
C THR A 894 -17.62 6.88 -18.06
N PRO A 895 -18.48 7.81 -18.53
CA PRO A 895 -18.22 8.63 -19.71
C PRO A 895 -16.83 9.28 -19.71
N LYS A 896 -16.37 9.75 -18.55
CA LYS A 896 -15.08 10.41 -18.43
C LYS A 896 -13.90 9.44 -18.64
N GLU A 897 -14.02 8.19 -18.20
CA GLU A 897 -13.03 7.16 -18.49
C GLU A 897 -12.92 6.83 -19.98
N VAL A 898 -14.02 6.84 -20.72
CA VAL A 898 -14.01 6.71 -22.19
C VAL A 898 -13.25 7.87 -22.83
N GLU A 899 -13.45 9.09 -22.32
CA GLU A 899 -12.71 10.27 -22.77
C GLU A 899 -11.21 10.16 -22.49
N TYR A 900 -10.80 9.75 -21.27
CA TYR A 900 -9.39 9.51 -20.96
C TYR A 900 -8.77 8.48 -21.91
N PHE A 901 -9.47 7.38 -22.15
CA PHE A 901 -8.99 6.33 -23.05
C PHE A 901 -8.82 6.84 -24.49
N ARG A 902 -9.79 7.62 -25.01
CA ARG A 902 -9.72 8.26 -26.34
C ARG A 902 -8.53 9.23 -26.47
N HIS A 903 -8.13 9.85 -25.36
CA HIS A 903 -6.95 10.71 -25.32
C HIS A 903 -5.62 9.92 -25.25
N GLY A 904 -5.66 8.60 -25.13
CA GLY A 904 -4.50 7.73 -24.94
C GLY A 904 -4.05 7.60 -23.49
N GLY A 905 -4.83 8.11 -22.53
CA GLY A 905 -4.54 8.11 -21.11
C GLY A 905 -4.97 9.40 -20.41
N LEU A 906 -5.02 9.35 -19.07
CA LEU A 906 -5.44 10.46 -18.22
C LEU A 906 -4.47 11.65 -18.32
N LEU A 907 -3.16 11.41 -18.26
CA LEU A 907 -2.17 12.50 -18.34
C LEU A 907 -2.19 13.20 -19.70
N GLN A 908 -2.39 12.45 -20.79
CA GLN A 908 -2.55 13.01 -22.14
C GLN A 908 -3.84 13.83 -22.25
N TYR A 909 -4.91 13.43 -21.56
CA TYR A 909 -6.12 14.25 -21.44
C TYR A 909 -5.85 15.56 -20.72
N VAL A 910 -5.25 15.50 -19.52
CA VAL A 910 -4.92 16.69 -18.72
C VAL A 910 -4.01 17.65 -19.51
N LEU A 911 -2.97 17.10 -20.14
CA LEU A 911 -1.99 17.88 -20.88
C LEU A 911 -2.60 18.64 -22.05
N ARG A 912 -3.48 18.01 -22.86
CA ARG A 912 -4.19 18.73 -23.95
C ARG A 912 -5.07 19.85 -23.40
N GLN A 913 -5.74 19.64 -22.27
CA GLN A 913 -6.57 20.68 -21.66
C GLN A 913 -5.74 21.86 -21.19
N LEU A 914 -4.60 21.60 -20.52
CA LEU A 914 -3.72 22.67 -20.04
C LEU A 914 -3.05 23.41 -21.20
N ALA A 915 -2.60 22.70 -22.23
CA ALA A 915 -2.00 23.30 -23.43
C ALA A 915 -2.99 24.16 -24.26
N SER A 916 -4.30 23.97 -24.07
CA SER A 916 -5.35 24.73 -24.77
C SER A 916 -5.74 26.03 -24.06
N LYS A 917 -5.28 26.23 -22.83
CA LYS A 917 -5.44 27.48 -22.07
C LYS A 917 -4.29 28.42 -22.37
#